data_AF-A0A3B0U700-F1
#
_entry.id   AF-A0A3B0U700-F1
#
_cell.length_a   1.000
_cell.length_b   1.000
_cell.length_c   1.000
_cell.angle_alpha   90.00
_cell.angle_beta   90.00
_cell.angle_gamma   90.00
#
_symmetry.space_group_name_H-M   'P 1'
#
loop_
_entity.id
_entity.type
_entity.pdbx_description
1 polymer ?
#
loop_
_entity_poly.entity_id
_entity_poly.type
_entity_poly.pdbx_seq_one_letter_code
_entity_poly.pdbx_strand_id
1 'polypeptide(L)'
;MENRRLFATTPTPGKAGIIMPPLIIIMIIAIAIAAAPPSKASIQPGKQKGGVTITTYLLRDRAVILDSLVMKKLMYFSFKTSHPLSAVKGGAAAGTLSHGGEVIARDTAYFFDEAAGNLGFSLPFDTPGGIYHLDIKILDKKGVLLDSFSNDYNRKGLKPYFKRTINFWDFTTPYAHLDCSGYGDVTYHFKSKKGLTGIHSLGISARATTGSSLPGFIELRLNGASLGEFKLPGGDDPDTIADWQVKAVGILSGLAIQKGENRLSFTLKPNKGHGEGLRIYSTKNSADPKFGAAVPITLSVSSGAPLKQTVFTIPVWGVEGEHISSNLTTPAQEEFVQEMPGKGGQPLPLNSQDIKKGYVVFSRDFQRYTYPWTVPAEKERADSLNVVMAQGDFEPLTFSIYPIRYLGDTRVTVSSLTGPGGKVIPPGDIQVYVVKTMKKRSGTGKYKLTPRLLGRVNNADIPISYTTRFWLTIHAGSATVPGKYSGLIQIGPEKEGASTIPLTVEVLPIKLEPVPGIAYSMLMSYEFFEMDSKNWTAEEREKIYQDGVNVFRDYKNHGMSTVDVSSPHYFQWNKDGTPRMEHFKAMVKAAKEVGFDKPIYWYFAHYIQATKGVHPGNVRNYDPKVHLKRAKYLVGLALKLDKELGGPPVRFMPIDEPRIASRQKITIDLFKEIKEVPGTIIMCTTDIGGKLLDIENNSRRYRKPLPPGVKVRHSEREVWEYNNTAIQSFNPAYSRYIYGYYTWRQDLDGMNSWGPGTTENSRGNPFEDLDSKYSDYFIFFPHVGGPLPTPNWEALREGIDDIRYVYQLEKLCKEKSAAHPEEVAAAEKFLDGVRALCDFDDKTIINSFGDWTPERFDSIRGGVISWILKLKKL
;
A
#
# COMPACT_ATOMS: atom_id res chain seq x y z
N MET A 1 -32.15 24.22 -43.42
CA MET A 1 -30.75 24.43 -43.83
C MET A 1 -29.97 23.25 -43.24
N GLU A 2 -29.82 22.10 -43.89
CA GLU A 2 -29.34 21.82 -45.27
C GLU A 2 -27.88 22.29 -45.45
N ASN A 3 -26.94 21.49 -45.98
CA ASN A 3 -27.02 20.29 -46.83
C ASN A 3 -26.30 19.06 -46.19
N ARG A 4 -26.49 17.76 -46.52
CA ARG A 4 -26.52 17.01 -47.81
C ARG A 4 -25.14 17.06 -48.54
N ARG A 5 -24.59 15.99 -49.17
CA ARG A 5 -25.04 14.59 -49.46
C ARG A 5 -23.85 13.73 -49.99
N LEU A 6 -23.81 12.42 -49.66
CA LEU A 6 -23.25 11.26 -50.46
C LEU A 6 -21.77 11.32 -50.93
N PHE A 7 -21.05 10.29 -51.42
CA PHE A 7 -21.24 8.84 -51.74
C PHE A 7 -20.05 8.04 -51.09
N ALA A 8 -20.00 6.73 -50.79
CA ALA A 8 -20.66 5.48 -51.23
C ALA A 8 -20.01 4.73 -52.42
N THR A 9 -19.18 3.68 -52.16
CA THR A 9 -18.99 2.44 -52.99
C THR A 9 -18.17 1.35 -52.24
N THR A 10 -18.33 0.08 -52.63
CA THR A 10 -17.66 -1.17 -52.17
C THR A 10 -17.47 -2.12 -53.39
N PRO A 11 -17.03 -3.42 -53.35
CA PRO A 11 -16.29 -4.27 -52.38
C PRO A 11 -15.16 -5.14 -53.07
N THR A 12 -14.84 -6.32 -52.48
CA THR A 12 -14.35 -7.61 -53.08
C THR A 12 -12.83 -7.95 -53.20
N PRO A 13 -12.43 -9.27 -53.19
CA PRO A 13 -11.14 -9.73 -52.62
C PRO A 13 -10.29 -10.72 -53.47
N GLY A 14 -9.17 -11.24 -52.92
CA GLY A 14 -8.32 -12.30 -53.51
C GLY A 14 -7.81 -13.34 -52.47
N LYS A 15 -7.28 -14.50 -52.93
CA LYS A 15 -6.92 -15.67 -52.09
C LYS A 15 -5.51 -16.25 -52.38
N ALA A 16 -5.04 -17.03 -51.38
CA ALA A 16 -4.16 -18.21 -51.48
C ALA A 16 -2.63 -18.05 -51.67
N GLY A 17 -1.88 -19.01 -51.12
CA GLY A 17 -0.42 -19.15 -51.22
C GLY A 17 0.20 -19.88 -50.02
N ILE A 18 0.43 -21.20 -50.11
CA ILE A 18 1.13 -22.04 -49.12
C ILE A 18 2.43 -22.56 -49.75
N ILE A 19 3.54 -22.64 -48.99
CA ILE A 19 4.66 -23.60 -49.18
C ILE A 19 5.59 -23.66 -47.94
N MET A 20 6.18 -24.83 -47.70
CA MET A 20 7.13 -25.23 -46.64
C MET A 20 7.89 -26.50 -47.13
N PRO A 21 8.88 -27.10 -46.41
CA PRO A 21 9.61 -26.67 -45.21
C PRO A 21 11.07 -26.30 -45.58
N PRO A 22 12.22 -27.03 -45.33
CA PRO A 22 12.57 -28.19 -44.50
C PRO A 22 13.53 -27.83 -43.32
N LEU A 23 14.48 -28.72 -42.97
CA LEU A 23 15.50 -28.61 -41.89
C LEU A 23 16.91 -28.90 -42.44
N ILE A 24 17.96 -28.66 -41.65
CA ILE A 24 19.08 -29.61 -41.45
C ILE A 24 19.68 -29.44 -40.03
N ILE A 25 20.21 -30.53 -39.47
CA ILE A 25 20.76 -30.67 -38.11
C ILE A 25 22.24 -31.10 -38.22
N ILE A 26 23.12 -30.74 -37.27
CA ILE A 26 24.24 -31.60 -36.81
C ILE A 26 24.82 -31.10 -35.47
N MET A 27 25.53 -32.01 -34.77
CA MET A 27 25.93 -31.93 -33.34
C MET A 27 27.46 -32.04 -33.20
N ILE A 28 27.97 -32.49 -32.02
CA ILE A 28 29.39 -32.81 -31.67
C ILE A 28 30.23 -31.58 -31.25
N ILE A 29 30.83 -31.41 -30.06
CA ILE A 29 31.37 -32.25 -28.94
C ILE A 29 32.89 -32.57 -29.02
N ALA A 30 33.69 -31.84 -28.23
CA ALA A 30 34.97 -32.23 -27.56
C ALA A 30 35.44 -31.02 -26.70
N ILE A 31 35.43 -31.05 -25.36
CA ILE A 31 36.44 -31.64 -24.43
C ILE A 31 37.82 -30.95 -24.50
N ALA A 32 38.35 -30.51 -23.36
CA ALA A 32 39.57 -29.71 -23.24
C ALA A 32 40.43 -30.07 -22.01
N ILE A 33 41.76 -30.03 -22.18
CA ILE A 33 42.81 -30.15 -21.15
C ILE A 33 44.02 -29.33 -21.65
N ALA A 34 44.88 -28.67 -20.87
CA ALA A 34 44.73 -27.90 -19.62
C ALA A 34 46.07 -27.16 -19.35
N ALA A 35 46.05 -25.91 -18.86
CA ALA A 35 47.16 -25.25 -18.13
C ALA A 35 46.72 -23.84 -17.65
N ALA A 36 47.26 -23.34 -16.54
CA ALA A 36 47.00 -21.98 -16.06
C ALA A 36 48.14 -21.42 -15.17
N PRO A 37 48.49 -20.12 -15.29
CA PRO A 37 49.26 -19.37 -14.30
C PRO A 37 48.36 -18.52 -13.36
N PRO A 38 48.87 -18.00 -12.21
CA PRO A 38 48.05 -17.57 -11.07
C PRO A 38 47.66 -16.08 -11.02
N SER A 39 47.01 -15.69 -9.92
CA SER A 39 46.09 -14.55 -9.77
C SER A 39 46.65 -13.24 -9.21
N LYS A 40 46.01 -12.12 -9.59
CA LYS A 40 45.70 -11.01 -8.66
C LYS A 40 44.19 -10.74 -8.68
N ALA A 41 43.64 -10.33 -7.52
CA ALA A 41 42.21 -10.44 -7.25
C ALA A 41 41.37 -9.35 -7.92
N SER A 42 40.63 -9.73 -8.96
CA SER A 42 39.25 -9.26 -9.11
C SER A 42 38.35 -10.22 -8.34
N ILE A 43 37.28 -9.72 -7.71
CA ILE A 43 36.20 -10.59 -7.24
C ILE A 43 35.42 -10.99 -8.48
N GLN A 44 35.87 -12.07 -9.13
CA GLN A 44 35.03 -12.85 -10.03
C GLN A 44 33.83 -13.36 -9.23
N PRO A 45 32.63 -13.50 -9.83
CA PRO A 45 31.56 -14.25 -9.19
C PRO A 45 32.09 -15.64 -8.83
N GLY A 46 31.92 -16.04 -7.58
CA GLY A 46 32.39 -17.34 -7.10
C GLY A 46 31.82 -18.46 -7.98
N LYS A 47 32.65 -19.46 -8.34
CA LYS A 47 32.16 -20.63 -9.08
C LYS A 47 30.96 -21.22 -8.34
N GLN A 48 29.80 -21.29 -8.99
CA GLN A 48 28.64 -22.03 -8.47
C GLN A 48 29.07 -23.49 -8.19
N LYS A 49 29.29 -23.80 -6.91
CA LYS A 49 29.52 -25.15 -6.41
C LYS A 49 28.17 -25.73 -5.98
N GLY A 50 27.46 -26.28 -6.94
CA GLY A 50 26.14 -26.88 -6.76
C GLY A 50 25.14 -26.45 -7.84
N GLY A 51 24.02 -27.15 -7.89
CA GLY A 51 22.88 -26.81 -8.76
C GLY A 51 21.96 -25.74 -8.18
N VAL A 52 22.21 -25.28 -6.95
CA VAL A 52 21.42 -24.22 -6.32
C VAL A 52 21.56 -22.90 -7.09
N THR A 53 20.43 -22.32 -7.45
CA THR A 53 20.32 -21.02 -8.12
C THR A 53 19.36 -20.12 -7.35
N ILE A 54 19.84 -18.98 -6.87
CA ILE A 54 18.99 -17.96 -6.23
C ILE A 54 18.13 -17.30 -7.31
N THR A 55 16.80 -17.41 -7.20
CA THR A 55 15.86 -16.84 -8.19
C THR A 55 15.44 -15.43 -7.84
N THR A 56 15.29 -15.12 -6.54
CA THR A 56 15.13 -13.76 -6.04
C THR A 56 15.76 -13.63 -4.66
N TYR A 57 16.15 -12.41 -4.29
CA TYR A 57 16.43 -12.04 -2.91
C TYR A 57 15.71 -10.73 -2.60
N LEU A 58 15.31 -10.46 -1.36
CA LEU A 58 14.56 -9.27 -0.93
C LEU A 58 15.07 -8.81 0.44
N LEU A 59 15.09 -7.51 0.68
CA LEU A 59 15.28 -6.94 2.02
C LEU A 59 14.04 -6.11 2.36
N ARG A 60 13.34 -6.46 3.43
CA ARG A 60 12.17 -5.72 3.94
C ARG A 60 12.48 -5.10 5.29
N ASP A 61 11.89 -3.96 5.54
CA ASP A 61 11.83 -3.31 6.85
C ASP A 61 10.56 -3.80 7.57
N ARG A 62 10.61 -3.96 8.88
CA ARG A 62 9.51 -4.49 9.71
C ARG A 62 9.35 -3.70 11.00
N ALA A 63 8.11 -3.44 11.38
CA ALA A 63 7.72 -2.64 12.55
C ALA A 63 6.97 -3.51 13.57
N VAL A 64 7.70 -4.19 14.46
CA VAL A 64 7.11 -5.16 15.42
C VAL A 64 6.79 -4.45 16.72
N ILE A 65 5.58 -4.60 17.24
CA ILE A 65 5.20 -4.09 18.56
C ILE A 65 5.48 -5.16 19.62
N LEU A 66 6.21 -4.75 20.65
CA LEU A 66 6.43 -5.47 21.91
C LEU A 66 6.18 -4.45 23.04
N ASP A 67 7.03 -4.41 24.07
CA ASP A 67 7.02 -3.32 25.07
C ASP A 67 7.40 -1.94 24.48
N SER A 68 7.88 -1.93 23.23
CA SER A 68 8.15 -0.74 22.40
C SER A 68 7.98 -1.09 20.91
N LEU A 69 8.03 -0.08 20.04
CA LEU A 69 8.16 -0.32 18.59
C LEU A 69 9.59 -0.77 18.26
N VAL A 70 9.73 -2.05 17.94
CA VAL A 70 11.00 -2.68 17.57
C VAL A 70 11.10 -2.78 16.04
N MET A 71 11.93 -1.91 15.47
CA MET A 71 12.30 -2.00 14.06
C MET A 71 13.26 -3.18 13.83
N LYS A 72 13.02 -3.95 12.77
CA LYS A 72 13.89 -5.03 12.27
C LYS A 72 14.01 -4.95 10.75
N LYS A 73 14.93 -5.72 10.17
CA LYS A 73 14.87 -6.09 8.75
C LYS A 73 14.63 -7.60 8.57
N LEU A 74 14.18 -8.00 7.39
CA LEU A 74 14.09 -9.39 6.93
C LEU A 74 14.79 -9.50 5.58
N MET A 75 15.90 -10.24 5.52
CA MET A 75 16.58 -10.57 4.28
C MET A 75 16.13 -11.96 3.81
N TYR A 76 15.33 -11.99 2.76
CA TYR A 76 14.71 -13.17 2.19
C TYR A 76 15.42 -13.61 0.91
N PHE A 77 15.56 -14.92 0.70
CA PHE A 77 16.11 -15.52 -0.52
C PHE A 77 15.22 -16.65 -1.00
N SER A 78 14.77 -16.60 -2.27
CA SER A 78 14.17 -17.72 -2.98
C SER A 78 15.22 -18.42 -3.84
N PHE A 79 15.17 -19.75 -3.91
CA PHE A 79 16.10 -20.54 -4.72
C PHE A 79 15.45 -21.78 -5.35
N LYS A 80 16.04 -22.23 -6.45
CA LYS A 80 15.81 -23.54 -7.06
C LYS A 80 17.10 -24.36 -6.95
N THR A 81 17.05 -25.66 -7.20
CA THR A 81 18.21 -26.56 -7.28
C THR A 81 17.99 -27.56 -8.42
N SER A 82 19.07 -28.16 -8.93
CA SER A 82 19.01 -29.26 -9.91
C SER A 82 18.34 -30.51 -9.33
N HIS A 83 18.34 -30.68 -8.01
CA HIS A 83 17.63 -31.75 -7.33
C HIS A 83 16.18 -31.33 -7.04
N PRO A 84 15.15 -32.06 -7.50
CA PRO A 84 13.76 -31.74 -7.19
C PRO A 84 13.54 -31.79 -5.67
N LEU A 85 13.20 -30.66 -5.04
CA LEU A 85 13.03 -30.59 -3.58
C LEU A 85 11.91 -31.51 -3.07
N SER A 86 10.86 -31.70 -3.87
CA SER A 86 9.81 -32.72 -3.68
C SER A 86 10.30 -34.17 -3.66
N ALA A 87 11.47 -34.49 -4.23
CA ALA A 87 12.11 -35.79 -4.08
C ALA A 87 12.92 -35.90 -2.77
N VAL A 88 13.28 -34.75 -2.15
CA VAL A 88 14.02 -34.66 -0.88
C VAL A 88 13.05 -34.53 0.31
N LYS A 89 11.99 -35.35 0.32
CA LYS A 89 10.91 -35.27 1.32
C LYS A 89 11.42 -35.54 2.74
N GLY A 90 11.20 -34.57 3.64
CA GLY A 90 11.73 -34.56 5.01
C GLY A 90 13.15 -34.00 5.14
N GLY A 91 13.77 -33.57 4.03
CA GLY A 91 15.04 -32.84 4.04
C GLY A 91 14.85 -31.34 4.32
N ALA A 92 15.94 -30.58 4.21
CA ALA A 92 15.94 -29.14 4.49
C ALA A 92 17.03 -28.37 3.73
N ALA A 93 16.82 -27.08 3.53
CA ALA A 93 17.91 -26.12 3.31
C ALA A 93 18.32 -25.50 4.64
N ALA A 94 19.59 -25.65 5.01
CA ALA A 94 20.21 -24.90 6.08
C ALA A 94 20.92 -23.67 5.48
N GLY A 95 20.43 -22.48 5.80
CA GLY A 95 20.97 -21.20 5.35
C GLY A 95 21.83 -20.51 6.39
N THR A 96 22.96 -19.94 5.97
CA THR A 96 23.85 -19.12 6.82
C THR A 96 24.13 -17.81 6.11
N LEU A 97 23.96 -16.69 6.82
CA LEU A 97 24.27 -15.35 6.32
C LEU A 97 25.34 -14.72 7.22
N SER A 98 26.43 -14.27 6.61
CA SER A 98 27.61 -13.77 7.30
C SER A 98 28.02 -12.37 6.81
N HIS A 99 28.63 -11.58 7.69
CA HIS A 99 29.14 -10.24 7.39
C HIS A 99 30.43 -10.00 8.19
N GLY A 100 31.44 -9.35 7.58
CA GLY A 100 32.75 -9.16 8.22
C GLY A 100 33.55 -10.45 8.51
N GLY A 101 33.04 -11.62 8.13
CA GLY A 101 33.56 -12.94 8.51
C GLY A 101 32.73 -13.65 9.58
N GLU A 102 31.87 -12.92 10.30
CA GLU A 102 31.01 -13.47 11.36
C GLU A 102 29.63 -13.90 10.84
N VAL A 103 29.06 -14.97 11.40
CA VAL A 103 27.70 -15.41 11.09
C VAL A 103 26.68 -14.55 11.85
N ILE A 104 26.01 -13.66 11.13
CA ILE A 104 25.04 -12.71 11.69
C ILE A 104 23.61 -13.27 11.74
N ALA A 105 23.26 -14.24 10.89
CA ALA A 105 21.94 -14.87 10.87
C ALA A 105 21.97 -16.29 10.30
N ARG A 106 20.98 -17.09 10.68
CA ARG A 106 20.71 -18.44 10.15
C ARG A 106 19.21 -18.62 9.93
N ASP A 107 18.84 -19.47 9.00
CA ASP A 107 17.47 -19.98 8.87
C ASP A 107 17.49 -21.41 8.32
N THR A 108 16.41 -22.15 8.52
CA THR A 108 16.25 -23.52 8.01
C THR A 108 14.82 -23.72 7.50
N ALA A 109 14.69 -24.16 6.25
CA ALA A 109 13.41 -24.49 5.61
C ALA A 109 13.36 -25.98 5.27
N TYR A 110 12.32 -26.68 5.73
CA TYR A 110 12.09 -28.10 5.46
C TYR A 110 11.30 -28.30 4.16
N PHE A 111 11.44 -29.46 3.51
CA PHE A 111 10.84 -29.76 2.20
C PHE A 111 9.95 -31.00 2.21
N PHE A 112 8.77 -30.89 1.61
CA PHE A 112 7.83 -32.02 1.46
C PHE A 112 7.09 -32.07 0.11
N ASP A 113 6.90 -30.95 -0.59
CA ASP A 113 6.24 -30.88 -1.91
C ASP A 113 6.88 -29.87 -2.89
N GLU A 114 7.98 -29.22 -2.52
CA GLU A 114 8.53 -28.04 -3.19
C GLU A 114 9.07 -28.26 -4.62
N ALA A 115 8.90 -27.21 -5.44
CA ALA A 115 9.70 -26.96 -6.65
C ALA A 115 10.76 -25.85 -6.46
N ALA A 116 10.65 -25.05 -5.38
CA ALA A 116 11.58 -23.97 -5.03
C ALA A 116 11.56 -23.76 -3.51
N GLY A 117 12.72 -23.48 -2.92
CA GLY A 117 12.89 -23.21 -1.49
C GLY A 117 12.98 -21.71 -1.19
N ASN A 118 12.79 -21.36 0.07
CA ASN A 118 12.90 -19.98 0.56
C ASN A 118 13.58 -19.97 1.94
N LEU A 119 14.35 -18.93 2.23
CA LEU A 119 14.99 -18.67 3.54
C LEU A 119 14.75 -17.21 3.93
N GLY A 120 14.52 -16.94 5.21
CA GLY A 120 14.27 -15.59 5.75
C GLY A 120 15.14 -15.26 6.96
N PHE A 121 16.24 -14.55 6.72
CA PHE A 121 17.18 -14.10 7.75
C PHE A 121 16.67 -12.82 8.43
N SER A 122 16.36 -12.91 9.72
CA SER A 122 16.02 -11.75 10.55
C SER A 122 17.28 -10.95 10.89
N LEU A 123 17.22 -9.61 10.80
CA LEU A 123 18.39 -8.74 11.00
C LEU A 123 18.04 -7.49 11.85
N PRO A 124 19.02 -6.89 12.55
CA PRO A 124 18.86 -5.58 13.20
C PRO A 124 18.45 -4.51 12.18
N PHE A 125 17.68 -3.50 12.61
CA PHE A 125 17.23 -2.45 11.69
C PHE A 125 18.40 -1.66 11.07
N ASP A 126 19.44 -1.36 11.85
CA ASP A 126 20.68 -0.76 11.34
C ASP A 126 21.60 -1.86 10.74
N THR A 127 21.12 -2.48 9.65
CA THR A 127 21.84 -3.53 8.90
C THR A 127 23.02 -2.92 8.13
N PRO A 128 24.30 -3.17 8.51
CA PRO A 128 25.47 -2.47 7.99
C PRO A 128 25.66 -2.51 6.48
N GLY A 129 26.42 -1.54 5.94
CA GLY A 129 26.93 -1.56 4.57
C GLY A 129 28.00 -2.63 4.34
N GLY A 130 28.35 -2.92 3.09
CA GLY A 130 29.45 -3.84 2.74
C GLY A 130 29.01 -5.12 2.02
N ILE A 131 29.74 -6.21 2.20
CA ILE A 131 29.48 -7.52 1.55
C ILE A 131 28.85 -8.49 2.57
N TYR A 132 27.85 -9.23 2.12
CA TYR A 132 27.15 -10.26 2.88
C TYR A 132 27.37 -11.60 2.17
N HIS A 133 27.95 -12.57 2.87
CA HIS A 133 28.20 -13.92 2.34
C HIS A 133 26.99 -14.81 2.65
N LEU A 134 26.45 -15.49 1.64
CA LEU A 134 25.33 -16.43 1.79
C LEU A 134 25.79 -17.84 1.45
N ASP A 135 25.72 -18.73 2.43
CA ASP A 135 25.81 -20.18 2.23
C ASP A 135 24.42 -20.82 2.34
N ILE A 136 24.14 -21.80 1.48
CA ILE A 136 22.98 -22.70 1.59
C ILE A 136 23.50 -24.14 1.46
N LYS A 137 23.01 -25.04 2.32
CA LYS A 137 23.25 -26.49 2.23
C LYS A 137 21.92 -27.20 2.10
N ILE A 138 21.72 -27.92 0.99
CA ILE A 138 20.55 -28.79 0.77
C ILE A 138 20.87 -30.15 1.38
N LEU A 139 20.08 -30.56 2.36
CA LEU A 139 20.27 -31.77 3.16
C LEU A 139 19.10 -32.73 2.93
N ASP A 140 19.40 -34.02 2.86
CA ASP A 140 18.38 -35.08 2.92
C ASP A 140 17.79 -35.21 4.35
N LYS A 141 16.78 -36.08 4.52
CA LYS A 141 16.13 -36.33 5.81
C LYS A 141 17.04 -36.98 6.88
N LYS A 142 18.24 -37.44 6.51
CA LYS A 142 19.29 -37.94 7.41
C LYS A 142 20.38 -36.90 7.68
N GLY A 143 20.33 -35.73 7.05
CA GLY A 143 21.36 -34.68 7.15
C GLY A 143 22.51 -34.81 6.14
N VAL A 144 22.41 -35.71 5.16
CA VAL A 144 23.42 -35.88 4.10
C VAL A 144 23.34 -34.70 3.13
N LEU A 145 24.49 -34.05 2.86
CA LEU A 145 24.59 -32.96 1.89
C LEU A 145 24.35 -33.48 0.47
N LEU A 146 23.33 -32.94 -0.20
CA LEU A 146 22.99 -33.26 -1.59
C LEU A 146 23.47 -32.18 -2.56
N ASP A 147 23.32 -30.91 -2.19
CA ASP A 147 23.62 -29.75 -3.02
C ASP A 147 23.97 -28.54 -2.15
N SER A 148 24.59 -27.52 -2.73
CA SER A 148 25.06 -26.34 -1.98
C SER A 148 25.06 -25.04 -2.79
N PHE A 149 25.12 -23.93 -2.07
CA PHE A 149 25.35 -22.59 -2.59
C PHE A 149 26.33 -21.86 -1.68
N SER A 150 27.17 -21.00 -2.26
CA SER A 150 28.04 -20.07 -1.55
C SER A 150 28.35 -18.90 -2.47
N ASN A 151 27.96 -17.67 -2.10
CA ASN A 151 28.24 -16.46 -2.90
C ASN A 151 28.13 -15.16 -2.10
N ASP A 152 28.83 -14.13 -2.58
CA ASP A 152 28.82 -12.77 -2.02
C ASP A 152 27.73 -11.87 -2.60
N TYR A 153 27.07 -11.11 -1.73
CA TYR A 153 26.07 -10.11 -2.07
C TYR A 153 26.45 -8.75 -1.48
N ASN A 154 26.76 -7.78 -2.33
CA ASN A 154 27.00 -6.42 -1.87
C ASN A 154 25.67 -5.78 -1.40
N ARG A 155 25.66 -5.21 -0.19
CA ARG A 155 24.52 -4.54 0.44
C ARG A 155 23.91 -3.42 -0.42
N LYS A 156 24.70 -2.77 -1.28
CA LYS A 156 24.22 -1.76 -2.25
C LYS A 156 23.37 -2.38 -3.37
N GLY A 157 23.56 -3.67 -3.69
CA GLY A 157 22.71 -4.48 -4.55
C GLY A 157 21.53 -5.13 -3.81
N LEU A 158 21.69 -5.45 -2.52
CA LEU A 158 20.62 -5.85 -1.60
C LEU A 158 19.74 -4.65 -1.20
N LYS A 159 19.15 -3.98 -2.20
CA LYS A 159 18.30 -2.80 -2.01
C LYS A 159 17.02 -3.19 -1.26
N PRO A 160 16.54 -2.34 -0.31
CA PRO A 160 15.22 -2.50 0.30
C PRO A 160 14.11 -2.65 -0.74
N TYR A 161 13.04 -3.33 -0.35
CA TYR A 161 11.89 -3.70 -1.17
C TYR A 161 11.39 -2.55 -2.09
N PHE A 162 11.23 -1.35 -1.53
CA PHE A 162 10.72 -0.17 -2.24
C PHE A 162 11.80 0.66 -2.95
N LYS A 163 13.08 0.34 -2.76
CA LYS A 163 14.25 1.03 -3.36
C LYS A 163 14.91 0.19 -4.46
N ARG A 164 14.20 -0.81 -5.01
CA ARG A 164 14.73 -1.75 -6.01
C ARG A 164 15.20 -1.09 -7.32
N THR A 165 16.23 -1.70 -7.90
CA THR A 165 16.42 -1.72 -9.36
C THR A 165 15.22 -2.44 -9.96
N ILE A 166 14.50 -1.74 -10.84
CA ILE A 166 13.39 -2.34 -11.59
C ILE A 166 14.01 -3.08 -12.76
N ASN A 167 13.86 -4.40 -12.78
CA ASN A 167 14.15 -5.19 -13.97
C ASN A 167 12.96 -5.05 -14.91
N PHE A 168 13.18 -4.93 -16.22
CA PHE A 168 12.13 -4.57 -17.19
C PHE A 168 10.84 -5.40 -17.03
N TRP A 169 10.99 -6.68 -16.68
CA TRP A 169 9.95 -7.67 -16.36
C TRP A 169 8.91 -7.28 -15.29
N ASP A 170 9.09 -6.19 -14.56
CA ASP A 170 8.11 -5.68 -13.60
C ASP A 170 7.06 -4.77 -14.28
N PHE A 171 7.34 -4.24 -15.47
CA PHE A 171 6.36 -3.55 -16.33
C PHE A 171 5.66 -4.55 -17.25
N THR A 172 4.36 -4.79 -17.03
CA THR A 172 3.54 -5.75 -17.79
C THR A 172 2.40 -5.09 -18.57
N THR A 173 2.61 -3.83 -18.99
CA THR A 173 1.78 -3.14 -19.98
C THR A 173 2.17 -3.57 -21.41
N PRO A 174 1.20 -3.69 -22.34
CA PRO A 174 1.50 -3.95 -23.76
C PRO A 174 2.12 -2.74 -24.47
N TYR A 175 2.18 -1.59 -23.82
CA TYR A 175 2.86 -0.38 -24.30
C TYR A 175 4.28 -0.34 -23.74
N ALA A 176 5.28 -0.28 -24.63
CA ALA A 176 6.69 -0.17 -24.25
C ALA A 176 7.11 1.29 -23.96
N HIS A 177 6.37 1.98 -23.09
CA HIS A 177 6.84 3.22 -22.49
C HIS A 177 7.60 2.90 -21.21
N LEU A 178 8.91 3.10 -21.21
CA LEU A 178 9.64 3.25 -19.96
C LEU A 178 9.27 4.63 -19.40
N ASP A 179 8.47 4.70 -18.33
CA ASP A 179 8.18 5.96 -17.64
C ASP A 179 9.04 6.05 -16.37
N CYS A 180 10.22 6.64 -16.51
CA CYS A 180 11.14 6.88 -15.40
C CYS A 180 10.73 8.13 -14.61
N SER A 181 9.62 8.05 -13.87
CA SER A 181 9.14 9.13 -13.01
C SER A 181 10.07 9.35 -11.79
N GLY A 182 11.19 10.04 -12.00
CA GLY A 182 12.15 10.47 -10.97
C GLY A 182 13.62 10.09 -11.22
N TYR A 183 14.48 10.69 -10.41
CA TYR A 183 15.94 10.55 -10.35
C TYR A 183 16.45 9.12 -10.56
N GLY A 184 17.36 8.91 -11.53
CA GLY A 184 18.03 7.62 -11.71
C GLY A 184 18.71 7.36 -13.06
N ASP A 185 19.40 6.22 -13.14
CA ASP A 185 20.02 5.71 -14.38
C ASP A 185 19.14 4.67 -15.09
N VAL A 186 19.13 4.70 -16.43
CA VAL A 186 18.70 3.59 -17.30
C VAL A 186 19.94 3.07 -18.03
N THR A 187 20.40 1.86 -17.73
CA THR A 187 21.62 1.30 -18.33
C THR A 187 21.33 0.10 -19.21
N TYR A 188 21.72 0.21 -20.49
CA TYR A 188 21.68 -0.85 -21.49
C TYR A 188 23.03 -1.56 -21.56
N HIS A 189 23.00 -2.87 -21.77
CA HIS A 189 24.16 -3.71 -21.97
C HIS A 189 24.30 -4.13 -23.44
N PHE A 190 25.52 -4.11 -23.97
CA PHE A 190 25.79 -4.54 -25.35
C PHE A 190 27.17 -5.21 -25.48
N LYS A 191 27.26 -6.23 -26.35
CA LYS A 191 28.49 -7.01 -26.57
C LYS A 191 29.24 -6.53 -27.81
N SER A 192 30.53 -6.20 -27.67
CA SER A 192 31.42 -5.93 -28.81
C SER A 192 32.34 -7.11 -29.11
N LYS A 193 32.47 -7.47 -30.40
CA LYS A 193 33.31 -8.58 -30.87
C LYS A 193 34.82 -8.26 -30.82
N LYS A 194 35.19 -6.98 -30.79
CA LYS A 194 36.57 -6.47 -30.67
C LYS A 194 36.59 -5.26 -29.73
N GLY A 195 37.75 -4.97 -29.14
CA GLY A 195 37.95 -3.69 -28.45
C GLY A 195 38.06 -2.56 -29.48
N LEU A 196 37.53 -1.38 -29.14
CA LEU A 196 37.74 -0.13 -29.89
C LEU A 196 38.41 0.88 -28.95
N THR A 197 39.58 1.38 -29.35
CA THR A 197 40.39 2.39 -28.66
C THR A 197 40.75 3.49 -29.65
N GLY A 198 41.15 4.67 -29.15
CA GLY A 198 41.37 5.84 -30.02
C GLY A 198 40.06 6.25 -30.67
N ILE A 199 39.04 6.57 -29.86
CA ILE A 199 37.73 7.01 -30.33
C ILE A 199 37.85 8.49 -30.73
N HIS A 200 37.42 8.81 -31.95
CA HIS A 200 37.42 10.17 -32.51
C HIS A 200 36.03 10.82 -32.50
N SER A 201 34.97 10.02 -32.58
CA SER A 201 33.61 10.50 -32.34
C SER A 201 32.69 9.39 -31.85
N LEU A 202 31.68 9.79 -31.08
CA LEU A 202 30.58 8.95 -30.60
C LEU A 202 29.27 9.66 -30.92
N GLY A 203 28.28 8.93 -31.45
CA GLY A 203 26.93 9.44 -31.69
C GLY A 203 25.87 8.49 -31.14
N ILE A 204 24.79 9.02 -30.58
CA ILE A 204 23.64 8.26 -30.09
C ILE A 204 22.39 8.79 -30.78
N SER A 205 21.63 7.88 -31.38
CA SER A 205 20.38 8.16 -32.09
C SER A 205 19.23 7.43 -31.40
N ALA A 206 18.18 8.16 -31.00
CA ALA A 206 17.00 7.57 -30.36
C ALA A 206 15.77 8.49 -30.48
N ARG A 207 14.56 7.93 -30.56
CA ARG A 207 13.32 8.68 -30.30
C ARG A 207 13.08 8.72 -28.79
N ALA A 208 13.13 9.90 -28.17
CA ALA A 208 12.98 10.08 -26.73
C ALA A 208 12.42 11.47 -26.34
N THR A 209 11.74 11.55 -25.19
CA THR A 209 11.18 12.79 -24.61
C THR A 209 11.14 12.71 -23.08
N THR A 210 10.86 13.82 -22.40
CA THR A 210 10.66 13.87 -20.94
C THR A 210 9.36 13.21 -20.48
N GLY A 211 8.36 13.04 -21.36
CA GLY A 211 7.02 12.57 -20.98
C GLY A 211 6.23 13.58 -20.13
N SER A 212 6.62 14.86 -20.18
CA SER A 212 5.92 15.99 -19.60
C SER A 212 5.89 17.15 -20.61
N SER A 213 5.06 18.17 -20.38
CA SER A 213 4.95 19.33 -21.29
C SER A 213 6.19 20.23 -21.36
N LEU A 214 7.27 19.91 -20.63
CA LEU A 214 8.50 20.69 -20.55
C LEU A 214 9.72 19.87 -20.98
N PRO A 215 10.71 20.47 -21.68
CA PRO A 215 11.98 19.81 -21.99
C PRO A 215 12.84 19.63 -20.73
N GLY A 216 13.81 18.72 -20.79
CA GLY A 216 14.64 18.31 -19.66
C GLY A 216 16.03 17.83 -20.08
N PHE A 217 16.77 17.19 -19.18
CA PHE A 217 18.18 16.81 -19.38
C PHE A 217 18.51 15.36 -18.99
N ILE A 218 19.33 14.73 -19.85
CA ILE A 218 19.98 13.45 -19.57
C ILE A 218 21.49 13.57 -19.72
N GLU A 219 22.23 12.95 -18.81
CA GLU A 219 23.65 12.67 -18.98
C GLU A 219 23.81 11.28 -19.63
N LEU A 220 24.57 11.19 -20.72
CA LEU A 220 24.90 9.92 -21.35
C LEU A 220 26.25 9.43 -20.80
N ARG A 221 26.38 8.13 -20.48
CA ARG A 221 27.63 7.56 -19.96
C ARG A 221 27.98 6.24 -20.66
N LEU A 222 29.22 6.08 -21.12
CA LEU A 222 29.74 4.83 -21.68
C LEU A 222 30.72 4.18 -20.71
N ASN A 223 30.46 2.92 -20.34
CA ASN A 223 31.23 2.15 -19.36
C ASN A 223 31.46 2.89 -18.01
N GLY A 224 30.54 3.79 -17.65
CA GLY A 224 30.56 4.62 -16.44
C GLY A 224 31.13 6.03 -16.62
N ALA A 225 31.92 6.29 -17.66
CA ALA A 225 32.47 7.62 -17.96
C ALA A 225 31.44 8.49 -18.68
N SER A 226 31.33 9.77 -18.28
CA SER A 226 30.35 10.71 -18.84
C SER A 226 30.72 11.17 -20.24
N LEU A 227 29.71 11.28 -21.10
CA LEU A 227 29.77 11.78 -22.48
C LEU A 227 29.27 13.23 -22.59
N GLY A 228 28.78 13.81 -21.49
CA GLY A 228 28.13 15.11 -21.44
C GLY A 228 26.62 15.02 -21.14
N GLU A 229 26.00 16.20 -21.05
CA GLU A 229 24.57 16.38 -20.82
C GLU A 229 23.86 16.84 -22.10
N PHE A 230 22.67 16.30 -22.34
CA PHE A 230 21.91 16.46 -23.56
C PHE A 230 20.47 16.80 -23.25
N LYS A 231 19.92 17.77 -23.99
CA LYS A 231 18.54 18.22 -23.84
C LYS A 231 17.57 17.24 -24.52
N LEU A 232 16.50 16.87 -23.82
CA LEU A 232 15.35 16.16 -24.35
C LEU A 232 14.22 17.14 -24.72
N PRO A 233 13.43 16.86 -25.77
CA PRO A 233 12.20 17.58 -26.03
C PRO A 233 11.16 17.26 -24.95
N GLY A 234 10.23 18.18 -24.73
CA GLY A 234 8.98 17.91 -24.01
C GLY A 234 7.89 17.36 -24.93
N GLY A 235 6.82 16.84 -24.35
CA GLY A 235 5.68 16.20 -25.02
C GLY A 235 5.50 14.74 -24.62
N ASP A 236 4.37 14.17 -25.04
CA ASP A 236 4.05 12.74 -24.85
C ASP A 236 4.39 11.87 -26.08
N ASP A 237 4.64 12.48 -27.24
CA ASP A 237 5.02 11.82 -28.49
C ASP A 237 5.92 12.73 -29.37
N PRO A 238 7.22 12.43 -29.52
CA PRO A 238 8.12 13.19 -30.38
C PRO A 238 8.20 12.57 -31.79
N ASP A 239 7.76 13.33 -32.81
CA ASP A 239 7.91 12.94 -34.23
C ASP A 239 9.38 12.74 -34.64
N THR A 240 10.28 13.53 -34.07
CA THR A 240 11.70 13.56 -34.45
C THR A 240 12.52 12.48 -33.73
N ILE A 241 13.58 12.03 -34.40
CA ILE A 241 14.67 11.28 -33.78
C ILE A 241 15.64 12.30 -33.19
N ALA A 242 16.08 12.10 -31.95
CA ALA A 242 17.12 12.89 -31.34
C ALA A 242 18.48 12.26 -31.66
N ASP A 243 19.31 12.99 -32.42
CA ASP A 243 20.68 12.62 -32.76
C ASP A 243 21.67 13.48 -31.97
N TRP A 244 22.36 12.85 -31.02
CA TRP A 244 23.40 13.48 -30.21
C TRP A 244 24.78 13.02 -30.69
N GLN A 245 25.74 13.95 -30.85
CA GLN A 245 27.13 13.61 -31.18
C GLN A 245 28.13 14.28 -30.24
N VAL A 246 29.15 13.50 -29.85
CA VAL A 246 30.31 13.91 -29.08
C VAL A 246 31.55 13.81 -29.96
N LYS A 247 32.28 14.92 -30.06
CA LYS A 247 33.57 15.06 -30.78
C LYS A 247 34.65 15.69 -29.86
N ALA A 248 34.37 15.76 -28.55
CA ALA A 248 35.25 16.38 -27.56
C ALA A 248 36.48 15.51 -27.29
N VAL A 249 37.61 15.84 -27.92
CA VAL A 249 38.85 15.04 -27.91
C VAL A 249 39.30 14.64 -26.51
N GLY A 250 39.18 15.54 -25.52
CA GLY A 250 39.58 15.27 -24.12
C GLY A 250 38.69 14.28 -23.36
N ILE A 251 37.45 14.06 -23.78
CA ILE A 251 36.57 13.02 -23.22
C ILE A 251 36.81 11.69 -23.95
N LEU A 252 36.95 11.74 -25.28
CA LEU A 252 37.04 10.56 -26.13
C LEU A 252 38.41 9.86 -26.07
N SER A 253 39.49 10.58 -25.75
CA SER A 253 40.84 10.02 -25.61
C SER A 253 40.96 8.99 -24.48
N GLY A 254 40.19 9.14 -23.40
CA GLY A 254 40.12 8.19 -22.29
C GLY A 254 39.09 7.07 -22.45
N LEU A 255 38.32 7.06 -23.55
CA LEU A 255 37.21 6.12 -23.75
C LEU A 255 37.62 4.91 -24.61
N ALA A 256 37.12 3.75 -24.20
CA ALA A 256 37.25 2.50 -24.94
C ALA A 256 35.96 1.67 -24.85
N ILE A 257 35.60 1.03 -25.96
CA ILE A 257 34.66 -0.08 -25.98
C ILE A 257 35.47 -1.37 -25.80
N GLN A 258 35.14 -2.14 -24.77
CA GLN A 258 35.85 -3.36 -24.39
C GLN A 258 35.41 -4.53 -25.28
N LYS A 259 36.29 -5.52 -25.48
CA LYS A 259 35.92 -6.79 -26.10
C LYS A 259 35.08 -7.60 -25.10
N GLY A 260 33.82 -7.87 -25.42
CA GLY A 260 32.84 -8.44 -24.49
C GLY A 260 31.76 -7.43 -24.10
N GLU A 261 31.30 -7.51 -22.85
CA GLU A 261 30.25 -6.64 -22.29
C GLU A 261 30.67 -5.16 -22.21
N ASN A 262 29.71 -4.28 -22.52
CA ASN A 262 29.80 -2.82 -22.40
C ASN A 262 28.47 -2.27 -21.92
N ARG A 263 28.49 -1.08 -21.30
CA ARG A 263 27.30 -0.45 -20.69
C ARG A 263 27.11 0.96 -21.22
N LEU A 264 25.93 1.28 -21.75
CA LEU A 264 25.51 2.65 -22.05
C LEU A 264 24.40 3.06 -21.08
N SER A 265 24.65 4.09 -20.28
CA SER A 265 23.70 4.64 -19.31
C SER A 265 23.13 5.98 -19.77
N PHE A 266 21.84 6.17 -19.51
CA PHE A 266 21.10 7.41 -19.61
C PHE A 266 20.72 7.81 -18.18
N THR A 267 21.39 8.83 -17.63
CA THR A 267 21.20 9.31 -16.25
C THR A 267 20.29 10.54 -16.28
N LEU A 268 19.10 10.45 -15.68
CA LEU A 268 18.20 11.59 -15.50
C LEU A 268 18.79 12.58 -14.50
N LYS A 269 18.95 13.85 -14.92
CA LYS A 269 19.35 14.97 -14.07
C LYS A 269 18.25 16.02 -14.04
N PRO A 270 17.19 15.84 -13.23
CA PRO A 270 16.08 16.77 -13.19
C PRO A 270 16.53 18.15 -12.69
N ASN A 271 16.15 19.20 -13.41
CA ASN A 271 16.39 20.57 -13.01
C ASN A 271 15.54 20.94 -11.78
N LYS A 272 16.07 21.80 -10.89
CA LYS A 272 15.40 22.15 -9.63
C LYS A 272 14.03 22.79 -9.89
N GLY A 273 12.97 22.04 -9.57
CA GLY A 273 11.58 22.49 -9.64
C GLY A 273 10.73 21.78 -10.71
N HIS A 274 11.31 20.94 -11.56
CA HIS A 274 10.57 20.27 -12.64
C HIS A 274 10.55 18.74 -12.49
N GLY A 275 9.38 18.16 -12.79
CA GLY A 275 9.21 16.71 -12.90
C GLY A 275 9.64 16.24 -14.28
N GLU A 276 10.88 15.76 -14.40
CA GLU A 276 11.41 15.17 -15.62
C GLU A 276 11.29 13.64 -15.55
N GLY A 277 10.58 13.06 -16.52
CA GLY A 277 10.70 11.65 -16.85
C GLY A 277 11.73 11.42 -17.95
N LEU A 278 11.96 10.16 -18.30
CA LEU A 278 12.65 9.75 -19.52
C LEU A 278 11.80 8.68 -20.18
N ARG A 279 11.21 9.00 -21.34
CA ARG A 279 10.54 8.04 -22.23
C ARG A 279 11.39 7.83 -23.47
N ILE A 280 11.58 6.57 -23.85
CA ILE A 280 12.29 6.14 -25.07
C ILE A 280 11.41 5.14 -25.80
N TYR A 281 11.27 5.29 -27.13
CA TYR A 281 10.29 4.57 -27.95
C TYR A 281 11.00 3.50 -28.79
N SER A 282 10.37 2.33 -28.95
CA SER A 282 10.88 1.27 -29.83
C SER A 282 9.78 0.34 -30.32
N THR A 283 9.88 -0.12 -31.56
CA THR A 283 8.77 -0.71 -32.34
C THR A 283 8.45 -2.18 -32.05
N LYS A 284 9.02 -2.80 -31.00
CA LYS A 284 8.71 -4.20 -30.67
C LYS A 284 7.32 -4.41 -30.03
N ASN A 285 6.68 -3.35 -29.53
CA ASN A 285 5.37 -3.37 -28.88
C ASN A 285 4.62 -2.04 -29.09
N SER A 286 4.06 -1.82 -30.28
CA SER A 286 2.95 -0.88 -30.49
C SER A 286 1.89 -1.53 -31.38
N ALA A 287 0.63 -1.34 -31.02
CA ALA A 287 -0.53 -1.85 -31.76
C ALA A 287 -1.24 -0.74 -32.56
N ASP A 288 -0.79 0.53 -32.48
CA ASP A 288 -1.34 1.62 -33.27
C ASP A 288 -0.58 1.71 -34.62
N PRO A 289 -1.27 1.50 -35.77
CA PRO A 289 -0.63 1.51 -37.09
C PRO A 289 -0.22 2.90 -37.59
N LYS A 290 -0.46 3.98 -36.84
CA LYS A 290 0.03 5.33 -37.18
C LYS A 290 1.54 5.48 -37.02
N PHE A 291 2.17 4.68 -36.17
CA PHE A 291 3.61 4.78 -35.92
C PHE A 291 4.41 4.21 -37.09
N GLY A 292 5.19 5.06 -37.75
CA GLY A 292 6.07 4.71 -38.86
C GLY A 292 7.19 3.72 -38.49
N ALA A 293 7.96 3.32 -39.51
CA ALA A 293 8.92 2.22 -39.44
C ALA A 293 10.01 2.37 -38.35
N ALA A 294 10.63 1.24 -38.02
CA ALA A 294 11.48 1.06 -36.84
C ALA A 294 12.56 2.13 -36.61
N VAL A 295 12.48 2.79 -35.45
CA VAL A 295 13.59 3.58 -34.88
C VAL A 295 14.35 2.71 -33.85
N PRO A 296 15.52 2.16 -34.20
CA PRO A 296 16.41 1.54 -33.22
C PRO A 296 17.14 2.61 -32.39
N ILE A 297 17.38 2.35 -31.10
CA ILE A 297 18.44 3.06 -30.38
C ILE A 297 19.77 2.60 -31.00
N THR A 298 20.59 3.53 -31.49
CA THR A 298 21.93 3.19 -32.00
C THR A 298 23.03 4.00 -31.34
N LEU A 299 24.16 3.35 -31.11
CA LEU A 299 25.41 3.93 -30.65
C LEU A 299 26.44 3.78 -31.78
N SER A 300 26.74 4.88 -32.47
CA SER A 300 27.75 4.97 -33.53
C SER A 300 29.09 5.42 -32.95
N VAL A 301 30.18 4.72 -33.27
CA VAL A 301 31.52 5.01 -32.76
C VAL A 301 32.54 4.97 -33.89
N SER A 302 33.29 6.05 -34.07
CA SER A 302 34.38 6.16 -35.04
C SER A 302 35.73 6.09 -34.32
N SER A 303 36.58 5.15 -34.73
CA SER A 303 37.85 4.88 -34.03
C SER A 303 38.97 4.41 -34.97
N GLY A 304 40.22 4.64 -34.54
CA GLY A 304 41.43 4.14 -35.21
C GLY A 304 41.88 4.96 -36.44
N ALA A 305 43.01 4.54 -37.02
CA ALA A 305 43.60 5.13 -38.23
C ALA A 305 43.87 4.02 -39.26
N PRO A 306 43.30 4.07 -40.49
CA PRO A 306 42.26 5.00 -40.93
C PRO A 306 40.97 4.89 -40.11
N LEU A 307 40.21 5.98 -40.04
CA LEU A 307 38.96 6.06 -39.27
C LEU A 307 37.94 5.02 -39.73
N LYS A 308 37.49 4.18 -38.81
CA LYS A 308 36.40 3.22 -39.06
C LYS A 308 35.22 3.46 -38.12
N GLN A 309 34.04 3.66 -38.69
CA GLN A 309 32.78 3.71 -37.96
C GLN A 309 32.28 2.29 -37.66
N THR A 310 31.78 2.09 -36.44
CA THR A 310 31.10 0.87 -35.97
C THR A 310 29.78 1.30 -35.34
N VAL A 311 28.67 0.67 -35.73
CA VAL A 311 27.33 0.97 -35.18
C VAL A 311 26.86 -0.19 -34.31
N PHE A 312 26.55 0.09 -33.06
CA PHE A 312 25.93 -0.83 -32.12
C PHE A 312 24.43 -0.52 -32.06
N THR A 313 23.59 -1.40 -32.61
CA THR A 313 22.15 -1.36 -32.33
C THR A 313 21.92 -1.84 -30.90
N ILE A 314 21.29 -1.01 -30.08
CA ILE A 314 21.00 -1.32 -28.68
C ILE A 314 19.61 -1.98 -28.61
N PRO A 315 19.52 -3.27 -28.26
CA PRO A 315 18.25 -3.98 -28.29
C PRO A 315 17.36 -3.55 -27.12
N VAL A 316 16.29 -2.82 -27.43
CA VAL A 316 15.31 -2.38 -26.41
C VAL A 316 14.51 -3.56 -25.84
N TRP A 317 14.48 -4.72 -26.53
CA TRP A 317 13.94 -5.95 -25.95
C TRP A 317 14.54 -7.25 -26.52
N GLY A 318 14.89 -8.18 -25.63
CA GLY A 318 15.30 -9.56 -25.91
C GLY A 318 14.53 -10.54 -25.00
N VAL A 319 14.48 -11.82 -25.38
CA VAL A 319 13.49 -12.79 -24.86
C VAL A 319 13.54 -12.99 -23.33
N GLU A 320 14.71 -12.79 -22.71
CA GLU A 320 14.91 -12.96 -21.26
C GLU A 320 15.30 -11.65 -20.53
N GLY A 321 15.31 -10.51 -21.24
CA GLY A 321 15.43 -9.16 -20.64
C GLY A 321 16.73 -8.86 -19.90
N GLU A 322 17.76 -9.70 -20.03
CA GLU A 322 19.02 -9.67 -19.27
C GLU A 322 19.93 -8.44 -19.48
N HIS A 323 19.51 -7.47 -20.30
CA HIS A 323 20.40 -6.43 -20.84
C HIS A 323 19.98 -4.99 -20.48
N ILE A 324 19.04 -4.80 -19.55
CA ILE A 324 18.60 -3.48 -19.09
C ILE A 324 18.53 -3.45 -17.55
N SER A 325 19.26 -2.53 -16.92
CA SER A 325 19.24 -2.31 -15.47
C SER A 325 18.89 -0.86 -15.15
N SER A 326 17.89 -0.62 -14.30
CA SER A 326 17.51 0.73 -13.83
C SER A 326 17.98 1.01 -12.39
N ASN A 327 18.38 2.25 -12.10
CA ASN A 327 18.78 2.71 -10.77
C ASN A 327 17.99 3.96 -10.38
N LEU A 328 16.71 3.79 -10.02
CA LEU A 328 15.97 4.88 -9.38
C LEU A 328 16.50 5.10 -7.95
N THR A 329 16.91 6.32 -7.64
CA THR A 329 17.30 6.74 -6.29
C THR A 329 16.11 7.34 -5.54
N THR A 330 16.12 7.24 -4.22
CA THR A 330 15.31 8.16 -3.40
C THR A 330 16.06 9.49 -3.37
N PRO A 331 15.40 10.64 -3.57
CA PRO A 331 16.03 11.93 -3.30
C PRO A 331 16.49 11.99 -1.84
N ALA A 332 17.53 12.76 -1.55
CA ALA A 332 17.90 13.05 -0.16
C ALA A 332 16.77 13.87 0.51
N GLN A 333 16.64 13.85 1.84
CA GLN A 333 15.49 14.53 2.49
C GLN A 333 15.53 16.04 2.26
N GLU A 334 16.74 16.60 2.19
CA GLU A 334 17.09 17.96 1.82
C GLU A 334 16.75 18.34 0.36
N GLU A 335 16.42 17.37 -0.50
CA GLU A 335 15.89 17.61 -1.86
C GLU A 335 14.35 17.72 -1.90
N PHE A 336 13.65 17.46 -0.80
CA PHE A 336 12.19 17.60 -0.71
C PHE A 336 11.77 19.03 -0.35
N VAL A 337 10.98 19.65 -1.22
CA VAL A 337 10.41 20.99 -0.99
C VAL A 337 9.13 20.89 -0.16
N GLN A 338 9.02 21.72 0.89
CA GLN A 338 7.79 21.84 1.67
C GLN A 338 6.76 22.68 0.92
N GLU A 339 5.61 22.08 0.59
CA GLU A 339 4.42 22.80 0.19
C GLU A 339 3.70 23.31 1.44
N MET A 340 3.71 24.63 1.63
CA MET A 340 2.91 25.29 2.67
C MET A 340 1.42 25.31 2.25
N PRO A 341 0.50 24.66 2.99
CA PRO A 341 -0.91 25.00 2.85
C PRO A 341 -1.11 26.45 3.32
N GLY A 342 -2.00 27.19 2.65
CA GLY A 342 -2.04 28.65 2.73
C GLY A 342 -2.18 29.18 4.16
N LYS A 343 -1.37 30.20 4.50
CA LYS A 343 -1.52 31.00 5.73
C LYS A 343 -2.70 31.98 5.59
N GLY A 344 -3.90 31.44 5.48
CA GLY A 344 -5.15 32.20 5.35
C GLY A 344 -5.85 32.37 6.69
N GLY A 345 -5.55 33.47 7.39
CA GLY A 345 -6.25 33.87 8.62
C GLY A 345 -6.15 35.37 8.81
N GLN A 346 -7.28 36.03 9.07
CA GLN A 346 -7.28 37.39 9.60
C GLN A 346 -6.82 37.34 11.07
N PRO A 347 -6.22 38.41 11.62
CA PRO A 347 -5.92 38.47 13.05
C PRO A 347 -7.18 38.28 13.90
N LEU A 348 -7.13 37.38 14.88
CA LEU A 348 -8.21 37.15 15.82
C LEU A 348 -8.37 38.39 16.75
N PRO A 349 -9.56 38.99 16.85
CA PRO A 349 -9.83 40.02 17.86
C PRO A 349 -9.69 39.41 19.27
N LEU A 350 -8.82 40.01 20.10
CA LEU A 350 -8.60 39.54 21.46
C LEU A 350 -9.44 40.34 22.45
N ASN A 351 -10.23 39.66 23.26
CA ASN A 351 -10.99 40.28 24.34
C ASN A 351 -10.18 40.30 25.66
N SER A 352 -10.66 41.02 26.68
CA SER A 352 -9.97 41.15 27.98
C SER A 352 -9.81 39.83 28.73
N GLN A 353 -10.69 38.85 28.52
CA GLN A 353 -10.60 37.51 29.11
C GLN A 353 -9.51 36.68 28.41
N ASP A 354 -9.36 36.80 27.10
CA ASP A 354 -8.29 36.17 26.32
C ASP A 354 -6.92 36.67 26.77
N ILE A 355 -6.78 37.99 26.86
CA ILE A 355 -5.56 38.67 27.33
C ILE A 355 -5.22 38.21 28.75
N LYS A 356 -6.22 38.05 29.62
CA LYS A 356 -6.06 37.54 30.99
C LYS A 356 -5.71 36.04 31.06
N LYS A 357 -6.29 35.20 30.19
CA LYS A 357 -6.00 33.76 30.07
C LYS A 357 -4.61 33.49 29.48
N GLY A 358 -4.13 34.34 28.58
CA GLY A 358 -2.91 34.12 27.78
C GLY A 358 -3.14 33.26 26.53
N TYR A 359 -4.38 32.83 26.27
CA TYR A 359 -4.78 32.01 25.11
C TYR A 359 -6.28 32.14 24.83
N VAL A 360 -6.67 31.83 23.60
CA VAL A 360 -8.06 31.57 23.21
C VAL A 360 -8.27 30.08 23.04
N VAL A 361 -9.45 29.59 23.45
CA VAL A 361 -9.90 28.24 23.10
C VAL A 361 -11.00 28.32 22.05
N PHE A 362 -10.87 27.51 21.01
CA PHE A 362 -11.82 27.44 19.91
C PHE A 362 -12.17 25.99 19.59
N SER A 363 -13.37 25.77 19.06
CA SER A 363 -13.79 24.48 18.51
C SER A 363 -13.92 24.57 16.99
N ARG A 364 -13.59 23.49 16.33
CA ARG A 364 -13.66 23.30 14.88
C ARG A 364 -14.03 21.83 14.64
N ASP A 365 -14.90 21.58 13.67
CA ASP A 365 -15.26 20.22 13.25
C ASP A 365 -14.02 19.33 13.05
N PHE A 366 -14.13 18.07 13.45
CA PHE A 366 -13.02 17.10 13.49
C PHE A 366 -12.45 16.80 12.09
N GLN A 367 -13.27 16.91 11.03
CA GLN A 367 -12.88 16.67 9.64
C GLN A 367 -12.10 17.85 9.05
N ARG A 368 -12.29 19.07 9.57
CA ARG A 368 -11.50 20.27 9.22
C ARG A 368 -10.19 20.29 10.01
N TYR A 369 -9.03 20.27 9.34
CA TYR A 369 -7.73 20.32 10.02
C TYR A 369 -7.45 21.65 10.76
N THR A 370 -6.75 21.56 11.90
CA THR A 370 -6.08 22.67 12.58
C THR A 370 -4.57 22.50 12.40
N TYR A 371 -3.95 23.37 11.61
CA TYR A 371 -2.49 23.47 11.46
C TYR A 371 -1.87 24.31 12.60
N PRO A 372 -0.55 24.20 12.87
CA PRO A 372 0.13 24.98 13.90
C PRO A 372 0.00 26.50 13.75
N TRP A 373 -0.12 27.00 12.51
CA TRP A 373 -0.33 28.42 12.19
C TRP A 373 -1.80 28.77 11.92
N THR A 374 -2.75 28.02 12.49
CA THR A 374 -4.17 28.34 12.41
C THR A 374 -4.49 29.53 13.30
N VAL A 375 -4.91 30.64 12.72
CA VAL A 375 -5.70 31.63 13.46
C VAL A 375 -7.17 31.20 13.36
N PRO A 376 -7.91 31.07 14.47
CA PRO A 376 -9.34 30.76 14.41
C PRO A 376 -10.15 31.97 13.95
N ALA A 377 -11.35 31.74 13.42
CA ALA A 377 -12.33 32.80 13.26
C ALA A 377 -13.04 33.08 14.60
N GLU A 378 -13.51 34.31 14.82
CA GLU A 378 -14.19 34.70 16.07
C GLU A 378 -15.38 33.79 16.41
N LYS A 379 -16.12 33.32 15.39
CA LYS A 379 -17.24 32.37 15.54
C LYS A 379 -16.84 30.94 15.95
N GLU A 380 -15.55 30.62 15.99
CA GLU A 380 -15.04 29.32 16.44
C GLU A 380 -14.71 29.33 17.94
N ARG A 381 -14.65 30.51 18.58
CA ARG A 381 -14.44 30.69 20.03
C ARG A 381 -15.40 29.81 20.83
N ALA A 382 -14.87 29.04 21.77
CA ALA A 382 -15.63 28.02 22.49
C ALA A 382 -15.53 28.18 24.01
N ASP A 383 -16.57 28.74 24.62
CA ASP A 383 -16.74 28.81 26.08
C ASP A 383 -17.49 27.60 26.66
N SER A 384 -17.98 26.69 25.81
CA SER A 384 -18.47 25.34 26.17
C SER A 384 -18.32 24.38 24.98
N LEU A 385 -18.29 23.07 25.24
CA LEU A 385 -18.35 22.04 24.20
C LEU A 385 -19.54 21.11 24.43
N ASN A 386 -20.14 20.63 23.34
CA ASN A 386 -21.33 19.79 23.36
C ASN A 386 -21.21 18.69 22.29
N VAL A 387 -21.71 17.50 22.58
CA VAL A 387 -21.82 16.38 21.63
C VAL A 387 -23.10 15.59 21.89
N VAL A 388 -23.66 14.99 20.85
CA VAL A 388 -24.89 14.18 20.88
C VAL A 388 -24.54 12.82 20.28
N MET A 389 -24.89 11.72 20.97
CA MET A 389 -24.43 10.36 20.61
C MET A 389 -25.47 9.31 20.96
N ALA A 390 -25.37 8.10 20.41
CA ALA A 390 -26.22 6.96 20.75
C ALA A 390 -25.59 6.04 21.81
N GLN A 391 -26.28 4.95 22.13
CA GLN A 391 -25.78 3.85 22.97
C GLN A 391 -25.04 2.83 22.10
N GLY A 392 -23.80 2.49 22.47
CA GLY A 392 -22.89 1.67 21.66
C GLY A 392 -22.17 2.49 20.57
N ASP A 393 -21.76 3.71 20.91
CA ASP A 393 -21.33 4.77 20.00
C ASP A 393 -20.02 5.45 20.48
N PHE A 394 -19.26 6.04 19.54
CA PHE A 394 -17.91 6.61 19.76
C PHE A 394 -17.74 7.96 19.03
N GLU A 395 -18.28 9.04 19.57
CA GLU A 395 -18.26 10.36 18.91
C GLU A 395 -16.93 11.13 19.14
N PRO A 396 -16.33 11.73 18.10
CA PRO A 396 -15.15 12.58 18.20
C PRO A 396 -15.51 14.04 18.49
N LEU A 397 -14.97 14.58 19.56
CA LEU A 397 -15.06 16.00 19.93
C LEU A 397 -13.68 16.63 19.91
N THR A 398 -13.53 17.85 19.39
CA THR A 398 -12.21 18.53 19.37
C THR A 398 -12.29 19.99 19.80
N PHE A 399 -11.19 20.46 20.39
CA PHE A 399 -10.93 21.87 20.61
C PHE A 399 -9.47 22.18 20.32
N SER A 400 -9.13 23.46 20.24
CA SER A 400 -7.78 23.93 19.95
C SER A 400 -7.44 25.14 20.80
N ILE A 401 -6.20 25.20 21.27
CA ILE A 401 -5.64 26.32 22.02
C ILE A 401 -4.84 27.18 21.04
N TYR A 402 -5.32 28.42 20.83
CA TYR A 402 -4.60 29.46 20.11
C TYR A 402 -3.83 30.33 21.14
N PRO A 403 -2.50 30.21 21.22
CA PRO A 403 -1.73 30.91 22.25
C PRO A 403 -1.55 32.40 21.93
N ILE A 404 -1.66 33.23 22.96
CA ILE A 404 -1.31 34.67 22.94
C ILE A 404 0.01 34.90 23.69
N ARG A 405 0.34 33.99 24.61
CA ARG A 405 1.60 33.90 25.35
C ARG A 405 2.13 32.45 25.32
N TYR A 406 3.37 32.24 25.75
CA TYR A 406 3.98 30.91 25.84
C TYR A 406 3.46 30.19 27.10
N LEU A 407 2.77 29.06 26.91
CA LEU A 407 2.01 28.39 27.97
C LEU A 407 2.82 27.30 28.74
N GLY A 408 3.93 26.83 28.17
CA GLY A 408 4.69 25.66 28.66
C GLY A 408 3.94 24.34 28.48
N ASP A 409 4.30 23.30 29.25
CA ASP A 409 3.61 22.00 29.20
C ASP A 409 2.15 22.13 29.67
N THR A 410 1.25 22.24 28.71
CA THR A 410 -0.17 22.49 28.95
C THR A 410 -0.91 21.17 28.98
N ARG A 411 -1.42 20.80 30.16
CA ARG A 411 -2.16 19.56 30.40
C ARG A 411 -3.66 19.76 30.26
N VAL A 412 -4.32 18.77 29.68
CA VAL A 412 -5.78 18.68 29.52
C VAL A 412 -6.30 17.44 30.24
N THR A 413 -7.32 17.61 31.07
CA THR A 413 -8.05 16.51 31.71
C THR A 413 -9.54 16.71 31.54
N VAL A 414 -10.31 15.62 31.65
CA VAL A 414 -11.78 15.65 31.63
C VAL A 414 -12.29 15.05 32.92
N SER A 415 -13.27 15.69 33.55
CA SER A 415 -13.93 15.13 34.73
C SER A 415 -14.75 13.90 34.38
N SER A 416 -15.17 13.13 35.39
CA SER A 416 -16.38 12.31 35.26
C SER A 416 -17.53 13.18 34.76
N LEU A 417 -18.35 12.66 33.85
CA LEU A 417 -19.56 13.34 33.40
C LEU A 417 -20.74 12.75 34.18
N THR A 418 -21.52 13.59 34.86
CA THR A 418 -22.65 13.15 35.67
C THR A 418 -23.96 13.41 34.93
N GLY A 419 -24.83 12.39 34.86
CA GLY A 419 -26.09 12.42 34.13
C GLY A 419 -27.28 11.89 34.96
N PRO A 420 -28.35 11.39 34.31
CA PRO A 420 -29.61 11.06 34.96
C PRO A 420 -29.44 10.06 36.12
N GLY A 421 -30.14 10.31 37.24
CA GLY A 421 -30.13 9.42 38.40
C GLY A 421 -28.73 9.20 39.02
N GLY A 422 -27.81 10.15 38.85
CA GLY A 422 -26.44 10.03 39.35
C GLY A 422 -25.58 9.03 38.58
N LYS A 423 -26.00 8.60 37.39
CA LYS A 423 -25.16 7.78 36.50
C LYS A 423 -24.01 8.60 35.95
N VAL A 424 -22.89 7.94 35.66
CA VAL A 424 -21.63 8.58 35.27
C VAL A 424 -21.07 7.95 34.00
N ILE A 425 -20.56 8.79 33.09
CA ILE A 425 -19.56 8.39 32.09
C ILE A 425 -18.18 8.68 32.73
N PRO A 426 -17.36 7.67 33.02
CA PRO A 426 -16.09 7.86 33.71
C PRO A 426 -15.02 8.42 32.76
N PRO A 427 -13.95 9.07 33.26
CA PRO A 427 -12.87 9.58 32.42
C PRO A 427 -12.16 8.52 31.56
N GLY A 428 -12.24 7.23 31.92
CA GLY A 428 -11.68 6.14 31.11
C GLY A 428 -12.39 5.92 29.78
N ASP A 429 -13.69 6.25 29.70
CA ASP A 429 -14.49 6.24 28.47
C ASP A 429 -14.28 7.52 27.62
N ILE A 430 -13.34 8.41 28.01
CA ILE A 430 -13.02 9.66 27.31
C ILE A 430 -11.52 9.70 27.01
N GLN A 431 -11.14 9.22 25.82
CA GLN A 431 -9.73 9.19 25.42
C GLN A 431 -9.28 10.57 24.92
N VAL A 432 -8.30 11.17 25.59
CA VAL A 432 -7.72 12.48 25.22
C VAL A 432 -6.42 12.28 24.44
N TYR A 433 -6.31 12.92 23.28
CA TYR A 433 -5.14 12.89 22.41
C TYR A 433 -4.68 14.31 22.05
N VAL A 434 -3.37 14.47 21.80
CA VAL A 434 -2.80 15.64 21.11
C VAL A 434 -2.64 15.33 19.64
N VAL A 435 -3.16 16.20 18.77
CA VAL A 435 -3.05 16.03 17.31
C VAL A 435 -1.67 16.48 16.83
N LYS A 436 -0.82 15.53 16.46
CA LYS A 436 0.55 15.78 16.00
C LYS A 436 0.59 16.03 14.49
N THR A 437 1.28 17.11 14.12
CA THR A 437 1.55 17.47 12.72
C THR A 437 2.76 16.69 12.21
N MET A 438 2.54 15.85 11.20
CA MET A 438 3.56 14.98 10.58
C MET A 438 3.91 15.46 9.16
N LYS A 439 5.08 15.08 8.65
CA LYS A 439 5.36 15.15 7.21
C LYS A 439 4.47 14.12 6.49
N LYS A 440 3.83 14.51 5.38
CA LYS A 440 3.11 13.62 4.46
C LYS A 440 3.46 14.04 3.03
N ARG A 441 3.96 13.12 2.21
CA ARG A 441 4.34 13.39 0.82
C ARG A 441 3.12 13.90 0.04
N SER A 442 3.33 14.91 -0.80
CA SER A 442 2.30 15.48 -1.68
C SER A 442 2.62 15.29 -3.17
N GLY A 443 3.84 14.91 -3.51
CA GLY A 443 4.26 14.57 -4.87
C GLY A 443 5.73 14.15 -4.94
N THR A 444 6.24 13.98 -6.16
CA THR A 444 7.67 13.75 -6.41
C THR A 444 8.49 14.93 -5.89
N GLY A 445 9.41 14.69 -4.95
CA GLY A 445 10.22 15.75 -4.34
C GLY A 445 9.44 16.76 -3.48
N LYS A 446 8.21 16.45 -3.05
CA LYS A 446 7.37 17.39 -2.27
C LYS A 446 6.65 16.76 -1.08
N TYR A 447 6.48 17.54 -0.02
CA TYR A 447 5.69 17.17 1.15
C TYR A 447 4.86 18.32 1.72
N LYS A 448 3.79 17.98 2.43
CA LYS A 448 2.99 18.89 3.26
C LYS A 448 3.11 18.49 4.72
N LEU A 449 3.21 19.46 5.61
CA LEU A 449 2.93 19.24 7.03
C LEU A 449 1.41 19.02 7.19
N THR A 450 1.01 17.93 7.84
CA THR A 450 -0.38 17.49 7.96
C THR A 450 -0.68 17.07 9.40
N PRO A 451 -1.73 17.60 10.07
CA PRO A 451 -2.24 17.08 11.35
C PRO A 451 -2.77 15.65 11.15
N ARG A 452 -1.90 14.66 11.31
CA ARG A 452 -2.14 13.27 10.86
C ARG A 452 -2.29 12.30 12.04
N LEU A 453 -1.59 12.49 13.14
CA LEU A 453 -1.44 11.47 14.19
C LEU A 453 -2.11 11.90 15.50
N LEU A 454 -3.05 11.11 16.01
CA LEU A 454 -3.63 11.32 17.33
C LEU A 454 -2.73 10.63 18.38
N GLY A 455 -1.84 11.40 19.00
CA GLY A 455 -0.92 10.87 20.01
C GLY A 455 -1.64 10.63 21.33
N ARG A 456 -1.54 9.41 21.88
CA ARG A 456 -2.08 9.00 23.20
C ARG A 456 -1.36 9.69 24.37
N VAL A 457 -1.46 11.01 24.44
CA VAL A 457 -0.96 11.90 25.49
C VAL A 457 -1.96 13.04 25.67
N ASN A 458 -2.10 13.52 26.91
CA ASN A 458 -3.04 14.60 27.26
C ASN A 458 -2.35 15.93 27.61
N ASN A 459 -1.08 16.09 27.24
CA ASN A 459 -0.31 17.33 27.44
C ASN A 459 0.63 17.60 26.27
N ALA A 460 0.97 18.87 26.07
CA ALA A 460 1.92 19.33 25.07
C ALA A 460 2.54 20.67 25.47
N ASP A 461 3.78 20.89 25.06
CA ASP A 461 4.37 22.23 25.05
C ASP A 461 3.65 23.12 24.02
N ILE A 462 3.18 24.30 24.44
CA ILE A 462 2.45 25.25 23.58
C ILE A 462 3.16 26.61 23.53
N PRO A 463 4.14 26.79 22.62
CA PRO A 463 4.75 28.09 22.34
C PRO A 463 3.81 29.01 21.55
N ILE A 464 4.03 30.32 21.67
CA ILE A 464 3.22 31.39 21.02
C ILE A 464 3.08 31.26 19.49
N SER A 465 3.94 30.48 18.83
CA SER A 465 3.92 30.22 17.39
C SER A 465 3.17 28.95 16.97
N TYR A 466 2.58 28.20 17.91
CA TYR A 466 1.99 26.88 17.65
C TYR A 466 0.60 26.72 18.28
N THR A 467 -0.42 26.68 17.42
CA THR A 467 -1.79 26.31 17.79
C THR A 467 -1.91 24.80 17.94
N THR A 468 -2.28 24.35 19.14
CA THR A 468 -2.35 22.92 19.48
C THR A 468 -3.81 22.45 19.53
N ARG A 469 -4.14 21.40 18.76
CA ARG A 469 -5.44 20.74 18.80
C ARG A 469 -5.43 19.55 19.75
N PHE A 470 -6.46 19.48 20.58
CA PHE A 470 -6.80 18.33 21.40
C PHE A 470 -8.01 17.61 20.79
N TRP A 471 -7.96 16.29 20.81
CA TRP A 471 -9.02 15.39 20.34
C TRP A 471 -9.52 14.57 21.52
N LEU A 472 -10.83 14.46 21.66
CA LEU A 472 -11.51 13.62 22.63
C LEU A 472 -12.31 12.60 21.83
N THR A 473 -12.12 11.32 22.10
CA THR A 473 -13.04 10.27 21.64
C THR A 473 -13.84 9.84 22.85
N ILE A 474 -15.17 10.02 22.78
CA ILE A 474 -16.10 9.78 23.90
C ILE A 474 -16.89 8.52 23.58
N HIS A 475 -16.88 7.55 24.50
CA HIS A 475 -17.59 6.29 24.39
C HIS A 475 -18.85 6.28 25.27
N ALA A 476 -20.01 6.03 24.67
CA ALA A 476 -21.21 5.67 25.41
C ALA A 476 -21.49 4.19 25.19
N GLY A 477 -21.04 3.35 26.13
CA GLY A 477 -21.29 1.91 26.09
C GLY A 477 -22.77 1.56 25.97
N SER A 478 -23.07 0.36 25.44
CA SER A 478 -24.47 -0.04 25.13
C SER A 478 -25.43 -0.18 26.33
N ALA A 479 -24.93 0.03 27.55
CA ALA A 479 -25.69 0.07 28.81
C ALA A 479 -25.72 1.49 29.45
N THR A 480 -25.09 2.50 28.84
CA THR A 480 -25.16 3.90 29.31
C THR A 480 -26.61 4.39 29.23
N VAL A 481 -27.06 5.09 30.27
CA VAL A 481 -28.47 5.52 30.40
C VAL A 481 -28.72 6.75 29.52
N PRO A 482 -29.77 6.77 28.67
CA PRO A 482 -30.08 7.94 27.86
C PRO A 482 -30.38 9.20 28.69
N GLY A 483 -29.87 10.34 28.21
CA GLY A 483 -30.04 11.67 28.79
C GLY A 483 -28.79 12.53 28.69
N LYS A 484 -28.83 13.72 29.29
CA LYS A 484 -27.71 14.67 29.29
C LYS A 484 -26.77 14.41 30.47
N TYR A 485 -25.48 14.30 30.17
CA TYR A 485 -24.37 14.20 31.11
C TYR A 485 -23.55 15.49 31.05
N SER A 486 -23.12 16.00 32.20
CA SER A 486 -22.34 17.23 32.29
C SER A 486 -21.07 17.06 33.11
N GLY A 487 -20.00 17.72 32.68
CA GLY A 487 -18.71 17.75 33.34
C GLY A 487 -17.85 18.93 32.86
N LEU A 488 -16.55 18.88 33.15
CA LEU A 488 -15.59 19.93 32.84
C LEU A 488 -14.37 19.35 32.13
N ILE A 489 -13.95 20.02 31.06
CA ILE A 489 -12.58 19.95 30.56
C ILE A 489 -11.75 20.95 31.37
N GLN A 490 -10.64 20.51 31.94
CA GLN A 490 -9.68 21.35 32.64
C GLN A 490 -8.48 21.58 31.72
N ILE A 491 -8.01 22.82 31.63
CA ILE A 491 -6.82 23.22 30.88
C ILE A 491 -5.86 23.83 31.91
N GLY A 492 -4.75 23.16 32.16
CA GLY A 492 -3.68 23.60 33.06
C GLY A 492 -2.40 23.90 32.28
N PRO A 493 -2.16 25.16 31.88
CA PRO A 493 -0.85 25.62 31.45
C PRO A 493 0.17 25.50 32.59
N GLU A 494 1.44 25.39 32.23
CA GLU A 494 2.56 25.53 33.18
C GLU A 494 2.79 27.01 33.57
N LYS A 495 2.53 27.93 32.64
CA LYS A 495 3.00 29.34 32.70
C LYS A 495 1.90 30.41 32.75
N GLU A 496 0.63 29.99 32.69
CA GLU A 496 -0.55 30.85 32.73
C GLU A 496 -1.62 30.25 33.65
N GLY A 497 -2.66 31.03 33.97
CA GLY A 497 -3.76 30.55 34.81
C GLY A 497 -4.50 29.35 34.21
N ALA A 498 -4.70 28.32 35.02
CA ALA A 498 -5.59 27.21 34.67
C ALA A 498 -7.02 27.70 34.43
N SER A 499 -7.72 27.09 33.46
CA SER A 499 -9.12 27.39 33.16
C SER A 499 -9.93 26.11 32.94
N THR A 500 -11.25 26.25 32.85
CA THR A 500 -12.16 25.13 32.58
C THR A 500 -13.17 25.49 31.49
N ILE A 501 -13.68 24.47 30.81
CA ILE A 501 -14.71 24.57 29.78
C ILE A 501 -15.79 23.52 30.10
N PRO A 502 -17.07 23.89 30.23
CA PRO A 502 -18.16 22.95 30.37
C PRO A 502 -18.24 21.99 29.18
N LEU A 503 -18.43 20.71 29.48
CA LEU A 503 -18.68 19.64 28.52
C LEU A 503 -20.05 19.03 28.78
N THR A 504 -20.90 18.99 27.75
CA THR A 504 -22.17 18.25 27.78
C THR A 504 -22.17 17.13 26.75
N VAL A 505 -22.57 15.93 27.16
CA VAL A 505 -22.80 14.77 26.30
C VAL A 505 -24.27 14.38 26.39
N GLU A 506 -25.00 14.39 25.28
CA GLU A 506 -26.38 13.92 25.23
C GLU A 506 -26.46 12.52 24.63
N VAL A 507 -26.67 11.52 25.50
CA VAL A 507 -26.85 10.12 25.10
C VAL A 507 -28.31 9.91 24.71
N LEU A 508 -28.56 9.67 23.43
CA LEU A 508 -29.87 9.47 22.86
C LEU A 508 -30.47 8.11 23.26
N PRO A 509 -31.80 7.96 23.32
CA PRO A 509 -32.49 6.68 23.51
C PRO A 509 -32.49 5.84 22.21
N ILE A 510 -31.33 5.74 21.57
CA ILE A 510 -31.05 5.01 20.34
C ILE A 510 -29.89 4.08 20.66
N LYS A 511 -29.99 2.80 20.29
CA LYS A 511 -28.88 1.85 20.33
C LYS A 511 -28.45 1.57 18.90
N LEU A 512 -27.17 1.73 18.59
CA LEU A 512 -26.67 1.47 17.24
C LEU A 512 -26.34 -0.01 17.06
N GLU A 513 -27.11 -0.70 16.23
CA GLU A 513 -26.83 -2.07 15.79
C GLU A 513 -25.82 -2.05 14.62
N PRO A 514 -24.98 -3.09 14.43
CA PRO A 514 -24.21 -3.26 13.20
C PRO A 514 -25.15 -3.49 12.00
N VAL A 515 -24.79 -2.99 10.82
CA VAL A 515 -25.58 -3.17 9.60
C VAL A 515 -25.44 -4.62 9.09
N PRO A 516 -26.51 -5.45 9.06
CA PRO A 516 -26.35 -6.88 8.78
C PRO A 516 -25.84 -7.16 7.35
N GLY A 517 -26.29 -6.39 6.37
CA GLY A 517 -25.91 -6.56 4.96
C GLY A 517 -24.51 -6.09 4.58
N ILE A 518 -23.93 -5.11 5.29
CA ILE A 518 -22.68 -4.46 4.87
C ILE A 518 -21.49 -4.94 5.71
N ALA A 519 -20.44 -5.46 5.08
CA ALA A 519 -19.24 -5.93 5.75
C ALA A 519 -18.06 -4.97 5.61
N TYR A 520 -17.54 -4.51 6.75
CA TYR A 520 -16.42 -3.56 6.83
C TYR A 520 -15.14 -4.24 7.32
N SER A 521 -14.02 -4.01 6.62
CA SER A 521 -12.68 -4.46 7.03
C SER A 521 -11.55 -3.54 6.51
N MET A 522 -10.33 -3.79 6.99
CA MET A 522 -9.08 -3.34 6.36
C MET A 522 -8.46 -4.50 5.59
N LEU A 523 -8.01 -4.27 4.36
CA LEU A 523 -7.56 -5.30 3.41
C LEU A 523 -6.07 -5.66 3.61
N MET A 524 -5.75 -6.96 3.59
CA MET A 524 -4.41 -7.54 3.72
C MET A 524 -3.59 -6.93 4.85
N SER A 525 -4.06 -7.11 6.08
CA SER A 525 -3.33 -6.79 7.31
C SER A 525 -2.29 -7.86 7.69
N TYR A 526 -1.37 -7.56 8.61
CA TYR A 526 -0.20 -8.39 8.92
C TYR A 526 0.09 -8.52 10.43
N GLU A 527 -0.91 -8.32 11.29
CA GLU A 527 -0.77 -8.36 12.77
C GLU A 527 -0.07 -9.65 13.25
N PHE A 528 -0.58 -10.80 12.80
CA PHE A 528 -0.10 -12.11 13.24
C PHE A 528 1.07 -12.66 12.42
N PHE A 529 1.67 -11.85 11.53
CA PHE A 529 2.77 -12.28 10.65
C PHE A 529 3.94 -12.90 11.42
N GLU A 530 4.32 -12.29 12.54
CA GLU A 530 5.47 -12.73 13.34
C GLU A 530 5.19 -13.98 14.20
N MET A 531 3.96 -14.49 14.27
CA MET A 531 3.64 -15.71 15.04
C MET A 531 4.36 -16.95 14.46
N ASP A 532 4.59 -16.96 13.14
CA ASP A 532 5.35 -18.01 12.46
C ASP A 532 6.88 -17.82 12.57
N SER A 533 7.34 -16.69 13.10
CA SER A 533 8.75 -16.29 13.17
C SER A 533 9.52 -17.06 14.26
N LYS A 534 10.67 -17.61 13.86
CA LYS A 534 11.58 -18.40 14.73
C LYS A 534 12.41 -17.54 15.68
N ASN A 535 12.31 -16.21 15.56
CA ASN A 535 13.24 -15.23 16.16
C ASN A 535 12.81 -14.70 17.53
N TRP A 536 11.62 -15.09 18.00
CA TRP A 536 11.00 -14.59 19.22
C TRP A 536 10.95 -15.68 20.30
N THR A 537 11.03 -15.26 21.55
CA THR A 537 10.72 -16.06 22.74
C THR A 537 9.22 -16.40 22.82
N ALA A 538 8.82 -17.20 23.82
CA ALA A 538 7.40 -17.44 24.09
C ALA A 538 6.69 -16.17 24.57
N GLU A 539 7.33 -15.37 25.43
CA GLU A 539 6.79 -14.12 25.95
C GLU A 539 6.59 -13.06 24.84
N GLU A 540 7.59 -12.89 23.96
CA GLU A 540 7.47 -11.96 22.82
C GLU A 540 6.35 -12.39 21.85
N ARG A 541 6.14 -13.69 21.63
CA ARG A 541 5.00 -14.18 20.83
C ARG A 541 3.65 -13.89 21.49
N GLU A 542 3.56 -13.96 22.81
CA GLU A 542 2.34 -13.55 23.52
C GLU A 542 2.10 -12.04 23.38
N LYS A 543 3.14 -11.20 23.52
CA LYS A 543 3.02 -9.75 23.29
C LYS A 543 2.59 -9.42 21.85
N ILE A 544 3.10 -10.14 20.86
CA ILE A 544 2.69 -10.02 19.45
C ILE A 544 1.22 -10.46 19.25
N TYR A 545 0.79 -11.56 19.89
CA TYR A 545 -0.62 -11.98 19.86
C TYR A 545 -1.54 -10.91 20.46
N GLN A 546 -1.18 -10.40 21.64
CA GLN A 546 -1.96 -9.38 22.34
C GLN A 546 -2.01 -8.05 21.58
N ASP A 547 -0.94 -7.64 20.89
CA ASP A 547 -1.00 -6.47 20.01
C ASP A 547 -1.95 -6.68 18.82
N GLY A 548 -1.90 -7.85 18.17
CA GLY A 548 -2.86 -8.19 17.12
C GLY A 548 -4.31 -8.23 17.60
N VAL A 549 -4.56 -8.74 18.81
CA VAL A 549 -5.86 -8.64 19.49
C VAL A 549 -6.25 -7.18 19.75
N ASN A 550 -5.32 -6.31 20.13
CA ASN A 550 -5.58 -4.88 20.34
C ASN A 550 -5.93 -4.15 19.03
N VAL A 551 -5.25 -4.47 17.92
CA VAL A 551 -5.60 -3.96 16.57
C VAL A 551 -6.99 -4.45 16.16
N PHE A 552 -7.31 -5.73 16.36
CA PHE A 552 -8.63 -6.29 16.08
C PHE A 552 -9.74 -5.64 16.94
N ARG A 553 -9.45 -5.33 18.21
CA ARG A 553 -10.39 -4.61 19.10
C ARG A 553 -10.60 -3.16 18.65
N ASP A 554 -9.55 -2.49 18.18
CA ASP A 554 -9.65 -1.16 17.58
C ASP A 554 -10.49 -1.19 16.29
N TYR A 555 -10.34 -2.20 15.44
CA TYR A 555 -11.21 -2.42 14.27
C TYR A 555 -12.67 -2.53 14.68
N LYS A 556 -13.00 -3.37 15.68
CA LYS A 556 -14.38 -3.55 16.17
C LYS A 556 -14.95 -2.25 16.74
N ASN A 557 -14.15 -1.46 17.45
CA ASN A 557 -14.53 -0.12 17.94
C ASN A 557 -14.75 0.90 16.81
N HIS A 558 -14.04 0.76 15.67
CA HIS A 558 -14.22 1.56 14.46
C HIS A 558 -15.26 0.98 13.49
N GLY A 559 -16.23 0.22 14.00
CA GLY A 559 -17.37 -0.29 13.22
C GLY A 559 -17.04 -1.45 12.25
N MET A 560 -15.82 -1.96 12.25
CA MET A 560 -15.45 -3.11 11.40
C MET A 560 -16.22 -4.35 11.85
N SER A 561 -16.84 -5.03 10.90
CA SER A 561 -17.59 -6.27 11.14
C SER A 561 -16.79 -7.54 10.82
N THR A 562 -15.63 -7.41 10.19
CA THR A 562 -14.72 -8.52 9.84
C THR A 562 -13.27 -8.02 9.64
N VAL A 563 -12.36 -8.96 9.39
CA VAL A 563 -10.91 -8.80 9.25
C VAL A 563 -10.45 -9.47 7.95
N ASP A 564 -9.50 -8.86 7.24
CA ASP A 564 -8.83 -9.45 6.06
C ASP A 564 -7.31 -9.46 6.27
N VAL A 565 -6.76 -10.67 6.45
CA VAL A 565 -5.40 -10.87 6.96
C VAL A 565 -4.55 -11.65 5.97
N SER A 566 -3.30 -11.20 5.80
CA SER A 566 -2.30 -11.85 4.97
C SER A 566 -1.62 -13.03 5.68
N SER A 567 -1.41 -14.13 4.95
CA SER A 567 -0.39 -15.12 5.29
C SER A 567 1.02 -14.49 5.26
N PRO A 568 2.00 -15.04 6.02
CA PRO A 568 3.40 -14.65 5.91
C PRO A 568 4.02 -14.85 4.51
N HIS A 569 5.13 -14.15 4.27
CA HIS A 569 5.73 -13.91 2.96
C HIS A 569 6.17 -15.14 2.17
N TYR A 570 6.22 -16.32 2.80
CA TYR A 570 6.46 -17.61 2.16
C TYR A 570 5.96 -18.75 3.04
N PHE A 571 5.57 -19.84 2.38
CA PHE A 571 5.16 -21.07 3.04
C PHE A 571 6.33 -21.76 3.74
N GLN A 572 6.06 -22.40 4.88
CA GLN A 572 7.03 -23.15 5.67
C GLN A 572 6.43 -24.46 6.19
N TRP A 573 7.20 -25.54 6.11
CA TRP A 573 6.93 -26.77 6.85
C TRP A 573 7.66 -26.76 8.20
N ASN A 574 7.04 -27.39 9.20
CA ASN A 574 7.72 -27.86 10.39
C ASN A 574 8.50 -29.16 10.09
N LYS A 575 9.41 -29.56 10.99
CA LYS A 575 10.31 -30.73 10.80
C LYS A 575 9.56 -32.06 10.65
N ASP A 576 8.34 -32.15 11.18
CA ASP A 576 7.44 -33.31 11.14
C ASP A 576 6.64 -33.43 9.83
N GLY A 577 6.66 -32.40 8.97
CA GLY A 577 5.82 -32.33 7.77
C GLY A 577 4.43 -31.74 8.00
N THR A 578 4.19 -31.08 9.15
CA THR A 578 3.01 -30.22 9.32
C THR A 578 3.25 -28.83 8.74
N PRO A 579 2.24 -28.18 8.12
CA PRO A 579 2.31 -26.78 7.75
C PRO A 579 2.47 -25.87 8.95
N ARG A 580 3.34 -24.86 8.83
CA ARG A 580 3.41 -23.75 9.78
C ARG A 580 2.20 -22.83 9.54
N MET A 581 1.36 -22.68 10.58
CA MET A 581 0.05 -22.02 10.51
C MET A 581 -0.27 -21.28 11.82
N GLU A 582 0.74 -20.83 12.59
CA GLU A 582 0.50 -20.20 13.88
C GLU A 582 -0.12 -18.81 13.71
N HIS A 583 0.26 -18.07 12.65
CA HIS A 583 -0.41 -16.84 12.24
C HIS A 583 -1.92 -17.04 12.01
N PHE A 584 -2.31 -18.15 11.37
CA PHE A 584 -3.70 -18.47 11.05
C PHE A 584 -4.49 -18.84 12.31
N LYS A 585 -3.91 -19.68 13.18
CA LYS A 585 -4.53 -20.01 14.48
C LYS A 585 -4.69 -18.76 15.34
N ALA A 586 -3.71 -17.86 15.34
CA ALA A 586 -3.76 -16.60 16.07
C ALA A 586 -4.88 -15.69 15.53
N MET A 587 -4.96 -15.49 14.21
CA MET A 587 -6.04 -14.77 13.53
C MET A 587 -7.44 -15.28 13.92
N VAL A 588 -7.68 -16.59 13.82
CA VAL A 588 -9.00 -17.18 14.15
C VAL A 588 -9.34 -17.06 15.64
N LYS A 589 -8.34 -17.24 16.53
CA LYS A 589 -8.52 -17.03 17.97
C LYS A 589 -8.83 -15.57 18.31
N ALA A 590 -8.06 -14.61 17.80
CA ALA A 590 -8.25 -13.20 18.06
C ALA A 590 -9.59 -12.69 17.52
N ALA A 591 -10.00 -13.14 16.33
CA ALA A 591 -11.30 -12.80 15.76
C ALA A 591 -12.46 -13.28 16.67
N LYS A 592 -12.35 -14.50 17.20
CA LYS A 592 -13.30 -15.06 18.17
C LYS A 592 -13.28 -14.32 19.52
N GLU A 593 -12.10 -14.00 20.03
CA GLU A 593 -11.89 -13.32 21.32
C GLU A 593 -12.47 -11.89 21.32
N VAL A 594 -12.32 -11.16 20.20
CA VAL A 594 -12.88 -9.81 20.02
C VAL A 594 -14.37 -9.85 19.65
N GLY A 595 -14.95 -11.02 19.34
CA GLY A 595 -16.35 -11.15 18.98
C GLY A 595 -16.67 -10.66 17.56
N PHE A 596 -15.82 -10.99 16.58
CA PHE A 596 -16.21 -10.90 15.18
C PHE A 596 -17.22 -12.00 14.83
N ASP A 597 -18.23 -11.62 14.05
CA ASP A 597 -19.43 -12.41 13.77
C ASP A 597 -19.62 -12.68 12.27
N LYS A 598 -19.05 -11.85 11.40
CA LYS A 598 -18.97 -12.11 9.95
C LYS A 598 -17.71 -12.91 9.58
N PRO A 599 -17.70 -13.63 8.45
CA PRO A 599 -16.59 -14.48 8.04
C PRO A 599 -15.25 -13.72 7.88
N ILE A 600 -14.15 -14.33 8.34
CA ILE A 600 -12.77 -13.87 8.17
C ILE A 600 -12.35 -14.00 6.70
N TYR A 601 -11.55 -13.06 6.20
CA TYR A 601 -10.90 -13.18 4.89
C TYR A 601 -9.40 -13.48 5.04
N TRP A 602 -8.93 -14.54 4.39
CA TRP A 602 -7.52 -14.93 4.42
C TRP A 602 -6.86 -14.78 3.04
N TYR A 603 -5.91 -13.85 2.95
CA TYR A 603 -5.08 -13.64 1.76
C TYR A 603 -3.82 -14.52 1.84
N PHE A 604 -3.88 -15.69 1.21
CA PHE A 604 -2.83 -16.71 1.30
C PHE A 604 -1.91 -16.80 0.06
N ALA A 605 -1.99 -15.82 -0.84
CA ALA A 605 -1.27 -15.80 -2.11
C ALA A 605 0.27 -15.95 -1.95
N HIS A 606 0.83 -15.50 -0.83
CA HIS A 606 2.26 -15.65 -0.52
C HIS A 606 2.68 -17.12 -0.40
N TYR A 607 1.86 -17.97 0.22
CA TYR A 607 2.15 -19.38 0.43
C TYR A 607 2.12 -20.22 -0.86
N ILE A 608 1.32 -19.78 -1.84
CA ILE A 608 1.09 -20.46 -3.12
C ILE A 608 1.81 -19.80 -4.30
N GLN A 609 2.80 -18.94 -4.02
CA GLN A 609 3.59 -18.21 -5.03
C GLN A 609 2.71 -17.43 -6.05
N ALA A 610 1.58 -16.84 -5.63
CA ALA A 610 0.62 -16.19 -6.53
C ALA A 610 0.73 -14.65 -6.57
N THR A 611 1.64 -14.04 -5.81
CA THR A 611 1.74 -12.58 -5.70
C THR A 611 2.37 -11.93 -6.93
N LYS A 612 2.22 -10.61 -7.05
CA LYS A 612 2.83 -9.78 -8.09
C LYS A 612 4.36 -9.96 -8.16
N GLY A 613 4.96 -9.77 -9.33
CA GLY A 613 6.36 -10.12 -9.64
C GLY A 613 7.46 -9.45 -8.80
N VAL A 614 7.14 -8.44 -7.98
CA VAL A 614 8.08 -7.79 -7.05
C VAL A 614 7.87 -8.20 -5.59
N HIS A 615 6.77 -8.87 -5.25
CA HIS A 615 6.40 -9.28 -3.90
C HIS A 615 7.07 -10.61 -3.48
N PRO A 616 7.22 -10.89 -2.17
CA PRO A 616 7.55 -12.23 -1.67
C PRO A 616 6.40 -13.22 -1.97
N GLY A 617 6.65 -14.51 -2.12
CA GLY A 617 5.62 -15.43 -2.66
C GLY A 617 5.35 -15.17 -4.14
N ASN A 618 6.44 -14.90 -4.88
CA ASN A 618 6.49 -14.37 -6.22
C ASN A 618 6.01 -15.34 -7.31
N VAL A 619 5.11 -14.90 -8.19
CA VAL A 619 4.64 -15.66 -9.37
C VAL A 619 5.76 -16.17 -10.31
N ARG A 620 6.98 -15.61 -10.25
CA ARG A 620 8.16 -16.15 -10.95
C ARG A 620 8.62 -17.52 -10.44
N ASN A 621 8.20 -17.92 -9.24
CA ASN A 621 8.42 -19.25 -8.65
C ASN A 621 7.14 -20.12 -8.66
N TYR A 622 6.06 -19.68 -9.31
CA TYR A 622 4.84 -20.46 -9.45
C TYR A 622 5.06 -21.68 -10.36
N ASP A 623 4.78 -22.87 -9.82
CA ASP A 623 4.64 -24.13 -10.56
C ASP A 623 3.23 -24.68 -10.32
N PRO A 624 2.36 -24.80 -11.34
CA PRO A 624 1.01 -25.32 -11.15
C PRO A 624 0.97 -26.76 -10.62
N LYS A 625 2.01 -27.58 -10.84
CA LYS A 625 2.07 -28.98 -10.35
C LYS A 625 2.12 -29.07 -8.83
N VAL A 626 2.64 -28.03 -8.18
CA VAL A 626 2.79 -27.90 -6.72
C VAL A 626 1.73 -26.96 -6.16
N HIS A 627 1.63 -25.75 -6.70
CA HIS A 627 0.94 -24.65 -6.02
C HIS A 627 -0.59 -24.70 -6.13
N LEU A 628 -1.14 -25.36 -7.16
CA LEU A 628 -2.57 -25.69 -7.20
C LEU A 628 -2.94 -26.66 -6.07
N LYS A 629 -2.23 -27.80 -5.99
CA LYS A 629 -2.42 -28.82 -4.95
C LYS A 629 -2.23 -28.24 -3.55
N ARG A 630 -1.20 -27.39 -3.36
CA ARG A 630 -0.97 -26.68 -2.10
C ARG A 630 -2.09 -25.71 -1.78
N ALA A 631 -2.64 -24.97 -2.75
CA ALA A 631 -3.80 -24.10 -2.52
C ALA A 631 -5.01 -24.90 -2.02
N LYS A 632 -5.34 -26.01 -2.70
CA LYS A 632 -6.42 -26.92 -2.31
C LYS A 632 -6.24 -27.49 -0.91
N TYR A 633 -5.02 -27.94 -0.61
CA TYR A 633 -4.64 -28.46 0.70
C TYR A 633 -4.73 -27.40 1.81
N LEU A 634 -4.24 -26.17 1.55
CA LEU A 634 -4.31 -25.07 2.51
C LEU A 634 -5.75 -24.61 2.78
N VAL A 635 -6.61 -24.58 1.76
CA VAL A 635 -8.05 -24.27 1.92
C VAL A 635 -8.75 -25.36 2.77
N GLY A 636 -8.52 -26.63 2.48
CA GLY A 636 -9.06 -27.74 3.29
C GLY A 636 -8.53 -27.75 4.74
N LEU A 637 -7.25 -27.42 4.93
CA LEU A 637 -6.64 -27.29 6.26
C LEU A 637 -7.17 -26.06 7.02
N ALA A 638 -7.36 -24.92 6.35
CA ALA A 638 -7.92 -23.72 6.95
C ALA A 638 -9.35 -23.95 7.46
N LEU A 639 -10.22 -24.54 6.64
CA LEU A 639 -11.59 -24.91 7.03
C LEU A 639 -11.62 -25.94 8.18
N LYS A 640 -10.65 -26.87 8.21
CA LYS A 640 -10.50 -27.81 9.33
C LYS A 640 -10.09 -27.07 10.62
N LEU A 641 -9.04 -26.25 10.57
CA LEU A 641 -8.50 -25.53 11.73
C LEU A 641 -9.51 -24.53 12.29
N ASP A 642 -10.25 -23.83 11.43
CA ASP A 642 -11.37 -22.96 11.81
C ASP A 642 -12.42 -23.72 12.63
N LYS A 643 -12.88 -24.89 12.13
CA LYS A 643 -13.80 -25.76 12.86
C LYS A 643 -13.24 -26.30 14.19
N GLU A 644 -11.94 -26.60 14.26
CA GLU A 644 -11.28 -27.06 15.50
C GLU A 644 -11.10 -25.94 16.54
N LEU A 645 -10.93 -24.68 16.11
CA LEU A 645 -10.87 -23.50 16.98
C LEU A 645 -12.27 -22.94 17.31
N GLY A 646 -13.26 -23.25 16.47
CA GLY A 646 -14.64 -22.76 16.53
C GLY A 646 -14.73 -21.25 16.39
N GLY A 647 -14.06 -20.67 15.40
CA GLY A 647 -14.05 -19.23 15.13
C GLY A 647 -15.15 -18.79 14.13
N PRO A 648 -15.06 -17.55 13.64
CA PRO A 648 -15.90 -17.06 12.54
C PRO A 648 -15.45 -17.70 11.21
N PRO A 649 -16.38 -18.11 10.32
CA PRO A 649 -16.06 -18.87 9.11
C PRO A 649 -14.98 -18.24 8.23
N VAL A 650 -14.14 -19.03 7.57
CA VAL A 650 -13.05 -18.50 6.71
C VAL A 650 -13.43 -18.45 5.22
N ARG A 651 -13.17 -17.30 4.59
CA ARG A 651 -13.26 -16.99 3.16
C ARG A 651 -11.87 -16.69 2.59
N PHE A 652 -11.70 -16.83 1.28
CA PHE A 652 -10.38 -17.00 0.67
C PHE A 652 -10.06 -15.96 -0.42
N MET A 653 -8.92 -15.27 -0.30
CA MET A 653 -8.34 -14.44 -1.37
C MET A 653 -7.02 -15.06 -1.87
N PRO A 654 -7.05 -15.97 -2.85
CA PRO A 654 -5.84 -16.67 -3.31
C PRO A 654 -4.93 -15.80 -4.20
N ILE A 655 -5.41 -14.68 -4.73
CA ILE A 655 -4.64 -13.81 -5.63
C ILE A 655 -5.16 -12.37 -5.66
N ASP A 656 -4.24 -11.40 -5.59
CA ASP A 656 -4.52 -9.96 -5.68
C ASP A 656 -4.25 -9.40 -7.09
N GLU A 657 -5.16 -8.58 -7.59
CA GLU A 657 -5.12 -7.83 -8.87
C GLU A 657 -4.57 -8.61 -10.08
N PRO A 658 -5.20 -9.71 -10.51
CA PRO A 658 -4.85 -10.44 -11.74
C PRO A 658 -5.26 -9.65 -13.02
N ARG A 659 -4.66 -8.49 -13.23
CA ARG A 659 -4.97 -7.55 -14.33
C ARG A 659 -4.35 -7.93 -15.70
N ILE A 660 -3.55 -9.00 -15.78
CA ILE A 660 -2.81 -9.41 -16.99
C ILE A 660 -3.05 -10.88 -17.34
N ALA A 661 -3.08 -11.23 -18.63
CA ALA A 661 -3.49 -12.55 -19.14
C ALA A 661 -2.79 -13.75 -18.49
N SER A 662 -1.49 -13.64 -18.19
CA SER A 662 -0.73 -14.72 -17.52
C SER A 662 -1.19 -14.96 -16.08
N ARG A 663 -1.45 -13.89 -15.31
CA ARG A 663 -2.01 -14.00 -13.95
C ARG A 663 -3.49 -14.38 -13.98
N GLN A 664 -4.24 -13.90 -14.97
CA GLN A 664 -5.64 -14.29 -15.20
C GLN A 664 -5.80 -15.80 -15.40
N LYS A 665 -4.92 -16.45 -16.19
CA LYS A 665 -4.90 -17.91 -16.30
C LYS A 665 -4.68 -18.58 -14.95
N ILE A 666 -3.68 -18.12 -14.20
CA ILE A 666 -3.36 -18.65 -12.86
C ILE A 666 -4.56 -18.48 -11.91
N THR A 667 -5.29 -17.36 -11.97
CA THR A 667 -6.53 -17.15 -11.21
C THR A 667 -7.60 -18.19 -11.55
N ILE A 668 -7.88 -18.42 -12.84
CA ILE A 668 -8.88 -19.41 -13.27
C ILE A 668 -8.50 -20.82 -12.82
N ASP A 669 -7.23 -21.20 -12.95
CA ASP A 669 -6.77 -22.53 -12.56
C ASP A 669 -6.81 -22.72 -11.03
N LEU A 670 -6.37 -21.72 -10.25
CA LEU A 670 -6.48 -21.71 -8.79
C LEU A 670 -7.94 -21.81 -8.33
N PHE A 671 -8.84 -21.02 -8.92
CA PHE A 671 -10.25 -21.00 -8.51
C PHE A 671 -10.94 -22.34 -8.76
N LYS A 672 -10.67 -23.00 -9.89
CA LYS A 672 -11.18 -24.36 -10.17
C LYS A 672 -10.71 -25.35 -9.11
N GLU A 673 -9.41 -25.43 -8.89
CA GLU A 673 -8.79 -26.40 -7.99
C GLU A 673 -9.28 -26.22 -6.53
N ILE A 674 -9.39 -24.99 -6.02
CA ILE A 674 -9.86 -24.78 -4.64
C ILE A 674 -11.38 -24.91 -4.50
N LYS A 675 -12.18 -24.69 -5.57
CA LYS A 675 -13.63 -24.98 -5.56
C LYS A 675 -13.97 -26.47 -5.46
N GLU A 676 -12.99 -27.36 -5.66
CA GLU A 676 -13.14 -28.79 -5.35
C GLU A 676 -13.13 -29.09 -3.84
N VAL A 677 -12.86 -28.10 -2.98
CA VAL A 677 -13.07 -28.20 -1.52
C VAL A 677 -14.46 -27.65 -1.17
N PRO A 678 -15.39 -28.46 -0.62
CA PRO A 678 -16.72 -28.00 -0.24
C PRO A 678 -16.69 -26.85 0.77
N GLY A 679 -17.56 -25.86 0.59
CA GLY A 679 -17.65 -24.66 1.44
C GLY A 679 -16.71 -23.51 1.05
N THR A 680 -15.86 -23.67 0.03
CA THR A 680 -14.92 -22.63 -0.40
C THR A 680 -15.62 -21.42 -1.04
N ILE A 681 -15.48 -20.26 -0.42
CA ILE A 681 -15.94 -18.94 -0.90
C ILE A 681 -14.72 -18.07 -1.23
N ILE A 682 -14.72 -17.47 -2.43
CA ILE A 682 -13.58 -16.78 -3.04
C ILE A 682 -13.88 -15.28 -3.22
N MET A 683 -12.97 -14.44 -2.72
CA MET A 683 -12.88 -13.01 -3.02
C MET A 683 -11.72 -12.72 -3.98
N CYS A 684 -11.87 -11.71 -4.84
CA CYS A 684 -10.75 -11.14 -5.60
C CYS A 684 -10.94 -9.65 -5.91
N THR A 685 -9.84 -8.89 -5.94
CA THR A 685 -9.78 -7.45 -6.27
C THR A 685 -9.92 -7.17 -7.79
N THR A 686 -10.42 -8.12 -8.56
CA THR A 686 -10.71 -8.02 -10.00
C THR A 686 -11.77 -9.06 -10.35
N ASP A 687 -12.86 -8.67 -11.02
CA ASP A 687 -13.83 -9.65 -11.55
C ASP A 687 -13.20 -10.48 -12.68
N ILE A 688 -12.85 -11.70 -12.32
CA ILE A 688 -12.50 -12.78 -13.22
C ILE A 688 -12.90 -14.09 -12.53
N GLY A 689 -13.21 -15.14 -13.29
CA GLY A 689 -13.68 -16.43 -12.76
C GLY A 689 -15.14 -16.73 -13.12
N GLY A 690 -15.95 -15.71 -13.40
CA GLY A 690 -17.37 -15.91 -13.72
C GLY A 690 -18.07 -16.63 -12.56
N LYS A 691 -18.68 -17.80 -12.82
CA LYS A 691 -19.33 -18.62 -11.80
C LYS A 691 -18.38 -19.22 -10.73
N LEU A 692 -17.06 -19.05 -10.88
CA LEU A 692 -16.06 -19.50 -9.90
C LEU A 692 -15.76 -18.44 -8.82
N LEU A 693 -16.08 -17.17 -9.07
CA LEU A 693 -15.90 -16.08 -8.10
C LEU A 693 -17.21 -15.86 -7.34
N ASP A 694 -17.14 -15.69 -6.02
CA ASP A 694 -18.30 -15.48 -5.16
C ASP A 694 -18.43 -14.03 -4.69
N ILE A 695 -17.30 -13.32 -4.56
CA ILE A 695 -17.23 -11.95 -4.02
C ILE A 695 -16.32 -11.08 -4.89
N GLU A 696 -16.87 -10.01 -5.45
CA GLU A 696 -16.12 -9.04 -6.26
C GLU A 696 -15.67 -7.86 -5.39
N ASN A 697 -14.37 -7.73 -5.11
CA ASN A 697 -13.83 -6.60 -4.33
C ASN A 697 -13.27 -5.48 -5.23
N ASN A 698 -14.10 -4.92 -6.10
CA ASN A 698 -13.74 -3.80 -6.97
C ASN A 698 -14.97 -3.08 -7.58
N SER A 699 -15.93 -2.65 -6.75
CA SER A 699 -17.17 -1.99 -7.21
C SER A 699 -16.95 -0.76 -8.12
N ARG A 700 -15.75 -0.16 -8.10
CA ARG A 700 -15.31 0.95 -8.98
C ARG A 700 -15.82 0.90 -10.42
N ARG A 701 -15.94 -0.28 -11.04
CA ARG A 701 -16.43 -0.43 -12.42
C ARG A 701 -17.92 -0.15 -12.60
N TYR A 702 -18.69 -0.19 -11.51
CA TYR A 702 -20.12 0.11 -11.47
C TYR A 702 -20.43 1.58 -11.14
N ARG A 703 -19.44 2.35 -10.64
CA ARG A 703 -19.57 3.78 -10.29
C ARG A 703 -20.24 4.58 -11.40
N LYS A 704 -21.50 4.92 -11.18
CA LYS A 704 -22.33 5.80 -12.00
C LYS A 704 -23.27 6.60 -11.09
N PRO A 705 -23.68 7.80 -11.50
CA PRO A 705 -24.87 8.42 -10.93
C PRO A 705 -26.08 7.50 -11.08
N LEU A 706 -26.95 7.49 -10.08
CA LEU A 706 -28.21 6.73 -10.07
C LEU A 706 -29.38 7.71 -9.97
N PRO A 707 -30.61 7.38 -10.41
CA PRO A 707 -31.76 8.20 -10.08
C PRO A 707 -32.03 8.22 -8.56
N PRO A 708 -32.72 9.24 -8.01
CA PRO A 708 -33.24 9.25 -6.64
C PRO A 708 -34.03 7.97 -6.31
N GLY A 709 -33.88 7.44 -5.10
CA GLY A 709 -34.54 6.22 -4.62
C GLY A 709 -34.12 4.89 -5.30
N VAL A 710 -33.41 4.93 -6.43
CA VAL A 710 -33.03 3.73 -7.18
C VAL A 710 -31.82 3.04 -6.55
N LYS A 711 -32.04 1.86 -5.98
CA LYS A 711 -31.01 0.83 -5.74
C LYS A 711 -30.74 0.07 -7.05
N VAL A 712 -29.48 -0.29 -7.30
CA VAL A 712 -29.11 -1.23 -8.39
C VAL A 712 -28.22 -2.31 -7.83
N ARG A 713 -28.77 -3.50 -7.59
CA ARG A 713 -27.95 -4.67 -7.26
C ARG A 713 -27.20 -5.11 -8.53
N HIS A 714 -25.91 -4.80 -8.58
CA HIS A 714 -25.09 -4.93 -9.78
C HIS A 714 -24.65 -6.37 -10.14
N SER A 715 -24.87 -7.33 -9.23
CA SER A 715 -24.48 -8.73 -9.40
C SER A 715 -25.34 -9.64 -8.53
N GLU A 716 -25.46 -10.92 -8.92
CA GLU A 716 -26.01 -11.96 -8.04
C GLU A 716 -25.04 -12.43 -6.95
N ARG A 717 -23.77 -12.02 -7.07
CA ARG A 717 -22.70 -12.21 -6.07
C ARG A 717 -22.76 -11.13 -4.98
N GLU A 718 -21.92 -11.30 -3.96
CA GLU A 718 -21.55 -10.17 -3.10
C GLU A 718 -20.63 -9.19 -3.88
N VAL A 719 -20.88 -7.89 -3.74
CA VAL A 719 -20.08 -6.82 -4.35
C VAL A 719 -19.53 -5.91 -3.26
N TRP A 720 -18.20 -5.79 -3.22
CA TRP A 720 -17.45 -4.98 -2.28
C TRP A 720 -16.71 -3.85 -3.00
N GLU A 721 -16.51 -2.72 -2.32
CA GLU A 721 -15.62 -1.65 -2.79
C GLU A 721 -14.22 -1.74 -2.18
N TYR A 722 -13.22 -1.47 -3.02
CA TYR A 722 -11.80 -1.38 -2.65
C TYR A 722 -11.29 0.05 -2.86
N ASN A 723 -11.08 0.82 -1.77
CA ASN A 723 -10.77 2.25 -1.90
C ASN A 723 -9.70 2.85 -0.97
N ASN A 724 -8.43 2.55 -1.30
CA ASN A 724 -7.22 3.18 -0.74
C ASN A 724 -7.21 4.72 -0.71
N THR A 725 -8.03 5.40 -1.53
CA THR A 725 -8.12 6.86 -1.50
C THR A 725 -8.70 7.38 -0.17
N ALA A 726 -9.50 6.58 0.56
CA ALA A 726 -9.91 6.85 1.94
C ALA A 726 -8.71 7.11 2.87
N ILE A 727 -7.67 6.29 2.71
CA ILE A 727 -6.43 6.34 3.50
C ILE A 727 -5.53 7.49 3.06
N GLN A 728 -5.43 7.71 1.74
CA GLN A 728 -4.49 8.69 1.19
C GLN A 728 -5.01 10.13 1.20
N SER A 729 -6.34 10.34 1.30
CA SER A 729 -6.99 11.65 1.27
C SER A 729 -6.36 12.68 2.22
N PHE A 730 -6.34 13.95 1.80
CA PHE A 730 -6.06 15.11 2.67
C PHE A 730 -7.35 15.75 3.22
N ASN A 731 -8.51 15.18 2.90
CA ASN A 731 -9.81 15.52 3.45
C ASN A 731 -10.41 14.29 4.18
N PRO A 732 -10.48 14.27 5.53
CA PRO A 732 -11.13 13.21 6.30
C PRO A 732 -12.58 12.94 5.91
N ALA A 733 -13.32 13.94 5.43
CA ALA A 733 -14.72 13.78 5.01
C ALA A 733 -14.87 12.82 3.81
N TYR A 734 -13.82 12.61 3.01
CA TYR A 734 -13.82 11.55 1.99
C TYR A 734 -13.92 10.15 2.62
N SER A 735 -13.26 9.92 3.75
CA SER A 735 -13.34 8.67 4.51
C SER A 735 -14.75 8.42 5.05
N ARG A 736 -15.36 9.47 5.64
CA ARG A 736 -16.75 9.45 6.15
C ARG A 736 -17.75 9.14 5.04
N TYR A 737 -17.63 9.83 3.90
CA TYR A 737 -18.48 9.59 2.73
C TYR A 737 -18.34 8.16 2.20
N ILE A 738 -17.11 7.69 1.98
CA ILE A 738 -16.86 6.48 1.19
C ILE A 738 -17.14 5.19 1.96
N TYR A 739 -16.94 5.17 3.28
CA TYR A 739 -17.38 4.03 4.11
C TYR A 739 -18.86 4.12 4.47
N GLY A 740 -19.41 5.33 4.61
CA GLY A 740 -20.83 5.57 4.89
C GLY A 740 -21.72 5.64 3.65
N TYR A 741 -22.19 6.85 3.34
CA TYR A 741 -23.25 7.11 2.35
C TYR A 741 -23.00 6.55 0.94
N TYR A 742 -21.74 6.43 0.50
CA TYR A 742 -21.41 5.74 -0.74
C TYR A 742 -21.80 4.25 -0.69
N THR A 743 -21.31 3.52 0.31
CA THR A 743 -21.55 2.07 0.48
C THR A 743 -23.05 1.76 0.58
N TRP A 744 -23.80 2.60 1.29
CA TRP A 744 -25.24 2.48 1.46
C TRP A 744 -26.07 2.90 0.22
N ARG A 745 -25.62 3.88 -0.57
CA ARG A 745 -26.30 4.21 -1.84
C ARG A 745 -26.05 3.16 -2.92
N GLN A 746 -24.81 2.67 -3.03
CA GLN A 746 -24.41 1.68 -4.03
C GLN A 746 -24.84 0.24 -3.65
N ASP A 747 -25.55 0.06 -2.53
CA ASP A 747 -26.15 -1.19 -2.05
C ASP A 747 -25.12 -2.35 -1.94
N LEU A 748 -23.91 -2.01 -1.46
CA LEU A 748 -22.76 -2.93 -1.42
C LEU A 748 -22.79 -3.87 -0.21
N ASP A 749 -22.44 -5.13 -0.45
CA ASP A 749 -22.25 -6.15 0.59
C ASP A 749 -20.99 -5.90 1.45
N GLY A 750 -20.08 -5.01 1.02
CA GLY A 750 -18.96 -4.60 1.87
C GLY A 750 -18.03 -3.52 1.30
N MET A 751 -17.05 -3.15 2.12
CA MET A 751 -16.14 -2.03 1.87
C MET A 751 -14.81 -2.23 2.61
N ASN A 752 -13.69 -2.16 1.88
CA ASN A 752 -12.35 -2.22 2.47
C ASN A 752 -11.31 -1.34 1.75
N SER A 753 -10.16 -1.18 2.39
CA SER A 753 -9.03 -0.40 1.90
C SER A 753 -7.71 -1.06 2.31
N TRP A 754 -6.69 -1.03 1.45
CA TRP A 754 -5.36 -1.55 1.75
C TRP A 754 -4.47 -0.46 2.37
N GLY A 755 -4.11 -0.67 3.62
CA GLY A 755 -3.18 0.18 4.36
C GLY A 755 -3.56 0.41 5.82
N PRO A 756 -3.75 -0.65 6.63
CA PRO A 756 -4.06 -0.49 8.06
C PRO A 756 -2.97 0.31 8.78
N GLY A 757 -1.77 -0.27 8.89
CA GLY A 757 -0.67 0.29 9.67
C GLY A 757 0.05 -0.76 10.52
N THR A 758 0.18 -1.98 10.00
CA THR A 758 0.69 -3.15 10.73
C THR A 758 2.12 -3.51 10.30
N THR A 759 2.69 -4.54 10.93
CA THR A 759 4.12 -4.90 10.94
C THR A 759 4.85 -4.85 9.59
N GLU A 760 4.18 -5.27 8.51
CA GLU A 760 4.73 -5.39 7.16
C GLU A 760 4.25 -4.28 6.20
N ASN A 761 3.44 -3.32 6.65
CA ASN A 761 2.98 -2.21 5.81
C ASN A 761 4.03 -1.07 5.68
N SER A 762 4.94 -0.94 6.65
CA SER A 762 5.95 0.13 6.70
C SER A 762 7.00 0.05 5.60
N ARG A 763 7.47 1.20 5.13
CA ARG A 763 8.54 1.32 4.12
C ARG A 763 9.88 1.83 4.68
N GLY A 764 9.93 2.03 5.99
CA GLY A 764 11.08 2.54 6.74
C GLY A 764 10.71 2.70 8.21
N ASN A 765 10.98 3.87 8.79
CA ASN A 765 10.41 4.28 10.08
C ASN A 765 8.92 4.65 9.89
N PRO A 766 7.97 3.99 10.59
CA PRO A 766 6.54 4.29 10.52
C PRO A 766 6.15 5.76 10.69
N PHE A 767 7.00 6.59 11.31
CA PHE A 767 6.74 8.00 11.59
C PHE A 767 7.46 9.00 10.66
N GLU A 768 8.18 8.55 9.62
CA GLU A 768 8.85 9.42 8.65
C GLU A 768 8.52 9.05 7.18
N ASP A 769 7.44 9.65 6.67
CA ASP A 769 6.88 9.43 5.33
C ASP A 769 7.86 9.76 4.17
N LEU A 770 9.03 10.37 4.46
CA LEU A 770 10.05 10.77 3.48
C LEU A 770 11.27 9.83 3.37
N ASP A 771 11.47 8.84 4.26
CA ASP A 771 12.67 7.98 4.20
C ASP A 771 12.67 6.96 3.03
N SER A 772 11.51 6.77 2.40
CA SER A 772 11.21 5.78 1.37
C SER A 772 10.97 6.41 -0.02
N LYS A 773 10.91 5.59 -1.08
CA LYS A 773 10.46 6.03 -2.43
C LYS A 773 8.97 6.44 -2.45
N TYR A 774 8.16 5.83 -1.59
CA TYR A 774 6.71 6.06 -1.50
C TYR A 774 6.30 6.29 -0.03
N SER A 775 5.25 7.06 0.21
CA SER A 775 4.62 7.23 1.53
C SER A 775 4.22 5.92 2.19
N ASP A 776 4.02 5.95 3.51
CA ASP A 776 3.38 4.86 4.23
C ASP A 776 1.85 4.98 4.15
N TYR A 777 1.25 3.94 3.56
CA TYR A 777 -0.20 3.83 3.32
C TYR A 777 -0.81 3.33 4.61
N PHE A 778 -0.99 4.25 5.55
CA PHE A 778 -1.43 4.02 6.92
C PHE A 778 -2.68 4.85 7.22
N ILE A 779 -3.77 4.19 7.59
CA ILE A 779 -4.97 4.82 8.15
C ILE A 779 -4.79 5.05 9.66
N PHE A 780 -4.00 4.22 10.34
CA PHE A 780 -3.51 4.38 11.71
C PHE A 780 -2.03 4.02 11.80
N PHE A 781 -1.36 4.30 12.91
CA PHE A 781 0.07 4.02 13.10
C PHE A 781 0.30 2.91 14.15
N PRO A 782 1.31 2.04 13.97
CA PRO A 782 1.62 0.97 14.91
C PRO A 782 2.18 1.54 16.23
N HIS A 783 1.69 1.03 17.36
CA HIS A 783 2.04 1.52 18.69
C HIS A 783 1.73 0.48 19.79
N VAL A 784 2.39 0.60 20.94
CA VAL A 784 2.18 -0.26 22.11
C VAL A 784 0.76 -0.11 22.65
N GLY A 785 0.08 -1.23 22.90
CA GLY A 785 -1.32 -1.24 23.36
C GLY A 785 -2.32 -0.94 22.24
N GLY A 786 -2.01 -1.33 21.00
CA GLY A 786 -2.83 -1.06 19.82
C GLY A 786 -2.59 0.32 19.18
N PRO A 787 -3.26 0.58 18.05
CA PRO A 787 -2.85 1.62 17.11
C PRO A 787 -3.06 3.06 17.61
N LEU A 788 -2.28 3.99 17.07
CA LEU A 788 -2.54 5.44 17.17
C LEU A 788 -3.49 5.86 16.04
N PRO A 789 -4.70 6.35 16.34
CA PRO A 789 -5.67 6.73 15.32
C PRO A 789 -5.23 7.97 14.54
N THR A 790 -5.92 8.23 13.43
CA THR A 790 -5.79 9.47 12.64
C THR A 790 -7.17 10.10 12.43
N PRO A 791 -7.25 11.40 12.08
CA PRO A 791 -8.52 12.00 11.71
C PRO A 791 -9.25 11.29 10.56
N ASN A 792 -8.53 10.61 9.65
CA ASN A 792 -9.14 9.82 8.59
C ASN A 792 -9.73 8.48 9.10
N TRP A 793 -9.18 7.91 10.18
CA TRP A 793 -9.69 6.66 10.80
C TRP A 793 -10.92 6.93 11.67
N GLU A 794 -10.87 8.00 12.47
CA GLU A 794 -12.05 8.48 13.21
C GLU A 794 -13.17 8.86 12.24
N ALA A 795 -12.88 9.66 11.20
CA ALA A 795 -13.89 10.01 10.19
C ALA A 795 -14.42 8.81 9.39
N LEU A 796 -13.67 7.71 9.30
CA LEU A 796 -14.15 6.47 8.70
C LEU A 796 -15.20 5.79 9.60
N ARG A 797 -14.93 5.67 10.91
CA ARG A 797 -15.88 5.17 11.91
C ARG A 797 -17.18 5.96 11.87
N GLU A 798 -17.08 7.29 11.88
CA GLU A 798 -18.21 8.22 11.77
C GLU A 798 -19.11 7.97 10.54
N GLY A 799 -18.52 7.51 9.44
CA GLY A 799 -19.25 7.15 8.22
C GLY A 799 -19.98 5.81 8.34
N ILE A 800 -19.40 4.84 9.04
CA ILE A 800 -20.08 3.58 9.37
C ILE A 800 -21.24 3.86 10.34
N ASP A 801 -21.01 4.72 11.33
CA ASP A 801 -21.99 5.07 12.35
C ASP A 801 -23.16 5.89 11.77
N ASP A 802 -22.90 6.82 10.83
CA ASP A 802 -23.94 7.46 10.01
C ASP A 802 -24.91 6.42 9.39
N ILE A 803 -24.40 5.29 8.90
CA ILE A 803 -25.22 4.24 8.28
C ILE A 803 -25.83 3.28 9.31
N ARG A 804 -25.23 3.13 10.50
CA ARG A 804 -25.91 2.46 11.64
C ARG A 804 -27.15 3.26 12.08
N TYR A 805 -27.08 4.59 12.12
CA TYR A 805 -28.27 5.44 12.34
C TYR A 805 -29.32 5.22 11.23
N VAL A 806 -28.92 5.28 9.96
CA VAL A 806 -29.84 5.08 8.83
C VAL A 806 -30.49 3.69 8.86
N TYR A 807 -29.73 2.63 9.17
CA TYR A 807 -30.27 1.28 9.32
C TYR A 807 -31.32 1.18 10.43
N GLN A 808 -31.10 1.84 11.59
CA GLN A 808 -32.09 1.86 12.66
C GLN A 808 -33.36 2.66 12.28
N LEU A 809 -33.27 3.63 11.37
CA LEU A 809 -34.46 4.26 10.77
C LEU A 809 -35.16 3.33 9.76
N GLU A 810 -34.43 2.70 8.83
CA GLU A 810 -34.99 1.72 7.88
C GLU A 810 -35.65 0.52 8.60
N LYS A 811 -35.16 0.16 9.80
CA LYS A 811 -35.74 -0.84 10.70
C LYS A 811 -37.07 -0.37 11.30
N LEU A 812 -37.10 0.83 11.90
CA LEU A 812 -38.33 1.42 12.47
C LEU A 812 -39.41 1.66 11.42
N CYS A 813 -39.04 2.03 10.19
CA CYS A 813 -39.99 2.17 9.08
C CYS A 813 -40.74 0.85 8.83
N LYS A 814 -40.01 -0.28 8.76
CA LYS A 814 -40.61 -1.62 8.61
C LYS A 814 -41.49 -1.98 9.79
N GLU A 815 -41.00 -1.79 11.02
CA GLU A 815 -41.72 -2.09 12.27
C GLU A 815 -43.03 -1.29 12.43
N LYS A 816 -43.08 -0.04 11.95
CA LYS A 816 -44.24 0.86 12.08
C LYS A 816 -45.16 0.92 10.85
N SER A 817 -44.73 0.41 9.70
CA SER A 817 -45.39 0.51 8.39
C SER A 817 -46.90 0.21 8.40
N ALA A 818 -47.33 -0.83 9.12
CA ALA A 818 -48.73 -1.25 9.18
C ALA A 818 -49.62 -0.41 10.12
N ALA A 819 -49.02 0.37 11.04
CA ALA A 819 -49.74 1.15 12.05
C ALA A 819 -49.71 2.67 11.77
N HIS A 820 -48.60 3.17 11.23
CA HIS A 820 -48.36 4.60 10.95
C HIS A 820 -47.83 4.81 9.52
N PRO A 821 -48.62 4.43 8.48
CA PRO A 821 -48.14 4.41 7.10
C PRO A 821 -47.77 5.80 6.57
N GLU A 822 -48.43 6.87 7.02
CA GLU A 822 -48.14 8.24 6.56
C GLU A 822 -46.80 8.75 7.09
N GLU A 823 -46.50 8.56 8.39
CA GLU A 823 -45.21 8.92 8.95
C GLU A 823 -44.06 8.06 8.42
N VAL A 824 -44.31 6.77 8.14
CA VAL A 824 -43.32 5.89 7.51
C VAL A 824 -43.03 6.33 6.08
N ALA A 825 -44.04 6.57 5.25
CA ALA A 825 -43.84 7.06 3.89
C ALA A 825 -43.12 8.42 3.85
N ALA A 826 -43.33 9.29 4.85
CA ALA A 826 -42.62 10.55 4.98
C ALA A 826 -41.14 10.38 5.43
N ALA A 827 -40.85 9.38 6.28
CA ALA A 827 -39.49 9.03 6.69
C ALA A 827 -38.70 8.35 5.54
N GLU A 828 -39.34 7.45 4.80
CA GLU A 828 -38.76 6.80 3.61
C GLU A 828 -38.48 7.83 2.51
N LYS A 829 -39.41 8.76 2.25
CA LYS A 829 -39.19 9.89 1.33
C LYS A 829 -38.02 10.80 1.77
N PHE A 830 -37.78 10.98 3.06
CA PHE A 830 -36.60 11.68 3.56
C PHE A 830 -35.32 10.86 3.25
N LEU A 831 -35.33 9.54 3.49
CA LEU A 831 -34.19 8.67 3.14
C LEU A 831 -33.91 8.63 1.64
N ASP A 832 -34.92 8.63 0.77
CA ASP A 832 -34.75 8.74 -0.68
C ASP A 832 -34.14 10.08 -1.10
N GLY A 833 -34.52 11.16 -0.41
CA GLY A 833 -33.86 12.46 -0.53
C GLY A 833 -32.38 12.39 -0.15
N VAL A 834 -32.05 11.75 0.97
CA VAL A 834 -30.66 11.53 1.40
C VAL A 834 -29.89 10.65 0.40
N ARG A 835 -30.51 9.56 -0.12
CA ARG A 835 -29.92 8.75 -1.20
C ARG A 835 -29.58 9.64 -2.40
N ALA A 836 -30.51 10.47 -2.86
CA ALA A 836 -30.29 11.36 -4.01
C ALA A 836 -29.09 12.31 -3.86
N LEU A 837 -28.73 12.73 -2.64
CA LEU A 837 -27.60 13.64 -2.40
C LEU A 837 -26.21 13.04 -2.69
N CYS A 838 -26.08 11.71 -2.86
CA CYS A 838 -24.80 11.01 -3.04
C CYS A 838 -24.38 10.74 -4.51
N ASP A 839 -24.84 11.55 -5.48
CA ASP A 839 -24.37 11.42 -6.87
C ASP A 839 -22.96 12.01 -7.00
N PHE A 840 -22.08 11.30 -7.71
CA PHE A 840 -20.66 11.25 -7.33
C PHE A 840 -19.67 11.66 -8.43
N ASP A 841 -18.85 12.68 -8.14
CA ASP A 841 -17.52 12.89 -8.73
C ASP A 841 -16.47 12.85 -7.61
N ASP A 842 -15.62 11.82 -7.60
CA ASP A 842 -14.60 11.63 -6.57
C ASP A 842 -13.60 12.79 -6.49
N LYS A 843 -13.29 13.42 -7.62
CA LYS A 843 -12.22 14.44 -7.72
C LYS A 843 -12.47 15.66 -6.84
N THR A 844 -13.74 15.99 -6.61
CA THR A 844 -14.18 17.15 -5.83
C THR A 844 -13.89 16.96 -4.33
N ILE A 845 -14.40 15.86 -3.75
CA ILE A 845 -14.35 15.54 -2.32
C ILE A 845 -12.97 15.05 -1.83
N ILE A 846 -12.11 14.53 -2.71
CA ILE A 846 -10.73 14.14 -2.34
C ILE A 846 -9.86 15.36 -1.97
N ASN A 847 -10.07 16.50 -2.64
CA ASN A 847 -9.18 17.67 -2.57
C ASN A 847 -9.83 18.92 -1.96
N SER A 848 -11.16 18.96 -1.93
CA SER A 848 -11.99 19.94 -1.25
C SER A 848 -13.10 19.19 -0.49
N PHE A 849 -14.00 19.88 0.21
CA PHE A 849 -15.21 19.21 0.71
C PHE A 849 -16.22 18.90 -0.42
N GLY A 850 -16.15 19.61 -1.54
CA GLY A 850 -17.17 19.56 -2.58
C GLY A 850 -18.56 19.84 -1.98
N ASP A 851 -19.54 19.04 -2.41
CA ASP A 851 -20.89 19.04 -1.85
C ASP A 851 -20.95 18.51 -0.41
N TRP A 852 -19.99 17.68 0.00
CA TRP A 852 -19.98 16.93 1.26
C TRP A 852 -19.14 17.63 2.33
N THR A 853 -19.63 18.80 2.76
CA THR A 853 -19.08 19.51 3.92
C THR A 853 -19.52 18.86 5.23
N PRO A 854 -18.77 19.02 6.34
CA PRO A 854 -19.15 18.49 7.66
C PRO A 854 -20.58 18.85 8.06
N GLU A 855 -20.95 20.10 7.83
CA GLU A 855 -22.27 20.64 8.17
C GLU A 855 -23.41 19.92 7.43
N ARG A 856 -23.16 19.35 6.24
CA ARG A 856 -24.12 18.50 5.52
C ARG A 856 -24.21 17.10 6.11
N PHE A 857 -23.08 16.48 6.48
CA PHE A 857 -23.11 15.18 7.17
C PHE A 857 -23.91 15.27 8.46
N ASP A 858 -23.62 16.28 9.29
CA ASP A 858 -24.22 16.44 10.61
C ASP A 858 -25.70 16.85 10.49
N SER A 859 -26.05 17.63 9.47
CA SER A 859 -27.45 17.92 9.11
C SER A 859 -28.22 16.66 8.69
N ILE A 860 -27.61 15.76 7.92
CA ILE A 860 -28.23 14.48 7.53
C ILE A 860 -28.37 13.56 8.76
N ARG A 861 -27.32 13.37 9.56
CA ARG A 861 -27.35 12.56 10.80
C ARG A 861 -28.44 13.08 11.75
N GLY A 862 -28.51 14.40 11.96
CA GLY A 862 -29.55 15.05 12.77
C GLY A 862 -30.97 14.85 12.23
N GLY A 863 -31.15 14.84 10.91
CA GLY A 863 -32.42 14.51 10.27
C GLY A 863 -32.84 13.05 10.48
N VAL A 864 -31.92 12.10 10.32
CA VAL A 864 -32.14 10.66 10.58
C VAL A 864 -32.51 10.43 12.06
N ILE A 865 -31.75 11.02 12.98
CA ILE A 865 -32.03 11.00 14.43
C ILE A 865 -33.42 11.56 14.73
N SER A 866 -33.79 12.69 14.13
CA SER A 866 -35.10 13.31 14.34
C SER A 866 -36.26 12.39 13.91
N TRP A 867 -36.11 11.67 12.80
CA TRP A 867 -37.10 10.68 12.37
C TRP A 867 -37.14 9.44 13.28
N ILE A 868 -36.00 8.93 13.75
CA ILE A 868 -35.95 7.84 14.75
C ILE A 868 -36.69 8.26 16.03
N LEU A 869 -36.41 9.45 16.55
CA LEU A 869 -37.04 9.97 17.77
C LEU A 869 -38.53 10.34 17.58
N LYS A 870 -39.00 10.52 16.34
CA LYS A 870 -40.43 10.63 16.01
C LYS A 870 -41.08 9.25 16.02
N LEU A 871 -40.59 8.31 15.20
CA LEU A 871 -41.20 6.97 15.04
C LEU A 871 -41.17 6.14 16.33
N LYS A 872 -40.22 6.38 17.25
CA LYS A 872 -40.18 5.74 18.58
C LYS A 872 -41.16 6.32 19.62
N LYS A 873 -41.92 7.36 19.28
CA LYS A 873 -43.02 7.90 20.12
C LYS A 873 -44.41 7.48 19.64
N LEU A 874 -44.46 6.90 18.44
CA LEU A 874 -45.59 6.17 17.88
C LEU A 874 -45.48 4.68 18.25
#